data_AF-A0AAD5M4X9-F1
#
_entry.id   AF-A0AAD5M4X9-F1
#
_cell.length_a   1.000
_cell.length_b   1.000
_cell.length_c   1.000
_cell.angle_alpha   90.00
_cell.angle_beta   90.00
_cell.angle_gamma   90.00
#
_symmetry.space_group_name_H-M   'P 1'
#
loop_
_entity.id
_entity.type
_entity.pdbx_description
1 polymer ?
#
loop_
_entity_poly.entity_id
_entity_poly.type
_entity_poly.pdbx_seq_one_letter_code
_entity_poly.pdbx_strand_id
1 'polypeptide(L)'
;MLRLSHRGLRAASSSSSSSSAAASSLLSSSASTFQASVTASKRYGRGFLRHFRTFPEDKRDAFEQKGLYRRDVERDSCGVGMIAHLKKNPSRQIVVDANDMLVRMSHRGGCGCDPASGDGAGMLVALPHAFMQRAVREGAFGAHAAQLTLQPERRVPTTSTTLGATSLASEPHVEQVMVMNEDPKLSSDDFEKELLRLRSVATAINEKKHSDFYVCSLSNRTITYKGQLTPAQLFEYYDDLTSDDFTSYVALVHSRFSTNTFPSWDRAQPNRIMCHNGEINTLRGNKNWMYARGGTLHSSYFGHKTGDLLPVCSDSKSDSGNFDAVLELLTKASSCKRSLPEGMMMMIPEAWQNDPLIAPHKKDMYKYQSLLMEPWDGPAMMAFTDGNDVFEKYRSAIGKGILKVMSKMGISTLQSYKGAQVFEAVGLGDDIINMCFAGTTSRIQGTDFEALYTDISRFHEAGYPSHTDLPPLLRNPGSYHFRNNSEIKMAQGAKPGEGGELPGHKVSEYIGSMRHTTPGVGLISPPPHHDIYSIEDLAQLIHDLKHSNPVAEVSVKLVSEVGVGVVAAGVAKAKADHITISGHDGGTGASSWTGVKNGGLPWELGLAEAQQTLVLNDLRSRVKLQTDGQLKTGRDVAIAALLGAEEFGFATGPLIALGCIMMRKCHLNTCPVGIATQDPELRKKFAGQPEHVINFMFMLAEEVQDYMRRLGFRRLDDMIGRADMLKVNKDALHYKSAKLDLSPLLVDAKTLNDKAGVRKQQEQQHTVHEALDMEFIELARDAIEKKQPVVIKHQISNLNRTLGATLSHEICKRYGESGLPDGTIHLKLEGHGGQSLGFGLARGILLELEGDSNDYVGKALSGGEIAVYPSADFTEPAGENVIVGNAVLYGATSGEAYFAGKAGERFAVRNSGVRAVVEGVGDHGCEYMTGGRVVVLGKTGRNFAAGMSGGIAYIYDEDNSFAEKCNMGMVAVAPLADVGDAAELEQVSACCKSGTPRASTS
;
A
#
# COMPACT_ATOMS: atom_id res chain seq x y z
N MET A 1 13.62 45.45 34.43
CA MET A 1 13.44 45.54 35.90
C MET A 1 14.13 44.31 36.49
N LEU A 2 15.12 44.38 37.40
CA LEU A 2 15.12 44.99 38.74
C LEU A 2 14.06 44.34 39.65
N ARG A 3 14.37 43.81 40.85
CA ARG A 3 15.66 43.76 41.60
C ARG A 3 15.62 42.64 42.65
N LEU A 4 16.78 42.07 43.01
CA LEU A 4 16.95 41.31 44.27
C LEU A 4 17.20 42.26 45.45
N SER A 5 16.81 41.87 46.67
CA SER A 5 17.21 42.56 47.91
C SER A 5 17.24 41.63 49.12
N HIS A 6 18.41 41.47 49.76
CA HIS A 6 18.59 40.76 51.03
C HIS A 6 18.24 41.61 52.26
N ARG A 7 17.71 40.95 53.31
CA ARG A 7 17.98 41.14 54.77
C ARG A 7 17.04 40.21 55.56
N GLY A 8 17.42 39.56 56.66
CA GLY A 8 18.76 39.35 57.22
C GLY A 8 18.72 38.81 58.67
N LEU A 9 19.67 37.93 59.02
CA LEU A 9 20.18 37.60 60.37
C LEU A 9 19.21 37.40 61.56
N ARG A 10 19.24 36.19 62.14
CA ARG A 10 19.87 35.92 63.46
C ARG A 10 20.01 34.41 63.72
N ALA A 11 20.85 34.04 64.69
CA ALA A 11 21.17 32.66 65.05
C ALA A 11 21.19 32.48 66.58
N ALA A 12 20.83 31.28 67.05
CA ALA A 12 21.10 30.78 68.40
C ALA A 12 21.09 29.24 68.41
N SER A 13 21.91 28.63 69.26
CA SER A 13 21.91 27.20 69.63
C SER A 13 20.63 26.81 70.41
N SER A 14 20.24 25.55 70.62
CA SER A 14 21.06 24.36 70.94
C SER A 14 20.33 23.00 70.81
N SER A 15 21.05 21.92 71.18
CA SER A 15 20.54 20.67 71.79
C SER A 15 19.64 19.69 71.00
N SER A 16 20.29 18.63 70.51
CA SER A 16 19.97 17.19 70.70
C SER A 16 18.74 16.49 70.06
N SER A 17 19.09 15.42 69.34
CA SER A 17 18.45 14.07 69.27
C SER A 17 17.19 13.79 68.41
N SER A 18 17.25 12.62 67.76
CA SER A 18 16.16 11.78 67.21
C SER A 18 15.17 12.38 66.20
N SER A 19 15.41 12.17 64.90
CA SER A 19 14.38 12.33 63.85
C SER A 19 14.59 11.45 62.58
N SER A 20 15.17 10.25 62.70
CA SER A 20 15.36 9.32 61.56
C SER A 20 14.11 8.48 61.19
N ALA A 21 12.93 8.79 61.77
CA ALA A 21 11.73 7.96 61.67
C ALA A 21 10.61 8.54 60.75
N ALA A 22 10.75 9.78 60.27
CA ALA A 22 9.66 10.47 59.56
C ALA A 22 9.60 10.21 58.04
N ALA A 23 10.66 9.67 57.43
CA ALA A 23 10.72 9.40 55.98
C ALA A 23 10.17 8.03 55.56
N SER A 24 9.90 7.13 56.52
CA SER A 24 9.51 5.73 56.22
C SER A 24 8.00 5.50 56.13
N SER A 25 7.17 6.40 56.66
CA SER A 25 5.72 6.18 56.85
C SER A 25 4.85 6.58 55.65
N LEU A 26 5.38 7.35 54.70
CA LEU A 26 4.68 7.75 53.47
C LEU A 26 4.89 6.79 52.28
N LEU A 27 5.80 5.82 52.42
CA LEU A 27 6.04 4.77 51.41
C LEU A 27 5.35 3.43 51.76
N SER A 28 4.86 3.26 52.99
CA SER A 28 4.17 2.05 53.43
C SER A 28 2.66 2.03 53.15
N SER A 29 2.03 3.20 52.98
CA SER A 29 0.57 3.33 52.79
C SER A 29 0.10 3.12 51.35
N SER A 30 0.99 3.27 50.36
CA SER A 30 0.70 2.96 48.95
C SER A 30 0.83 1.45 48.64
N ALA A 31 1.78 0.77 49.29
CA ALA A 31 2.05 -0.65 49.07
C ALA A 31 0.89 -1.58 49.50
N SER A 32 0.25 -1.29 50.64
CA SER A 32 -0.86 -2.10 51.17
C SER A 32 -2.10 -2.04 50.27
N THR A 33 -2.42 -0.87 49.73
CA THR A 33 -3.52 -0.68 48.76
C THR A 33 -3.26 -1.44 47.46
N PHE A 34 -2.00 -1.53 47.02
CA PHE A 34 -1.61 -2.25 45.80
C PHE A 34 -1.61 -3.79 45.99
N GLN A 35 -1.34 -4.31 47.19
CA GLN A 35 -1.49 -5.75 47.48
C GLN A 35 -2.94 -6.19 47.69
N ALA A 36 -3.83 -5.29 48.12
CA ALA A 36 -5.26 -5.59 48.30
C ALA A 36 -5.96 -5.90 46.97
N SER A 37 -5.76 -5.07 45.94
CA SER A 37 -6.35 -5.27 44.60
C SER A 37 -5.87 -6.58 43.95
N VAL A 38 -4.58 -6.88 44.06
CA VAL A 38 -3.94 -8.13 43.60
C VAL A 38 -4.46 -9.38 44.35
N THR A 39 -5.19 -9.21 45.45
CA THR A 39 -5.77 -10.33 46.22
C THR A 39 -7.25 -10.56 45.91
N ALA A 40 -8.00 -9.52 45.52
CA ALA A 40 -9.39 -9.67 45.07
C ALA A 40 -9.50 -10.38 43.70
N SER A 41 -8.64 -10.04 42.74
CA SER A 41 -8.66 -10.63 41.39
C SER A 41 -8.38 -12.14 41.36
N LYS A 42 -7.68 -12.67 42.37
CA LYS A 42 -7.33 -14.09 42.51
C LYS A 42 -8.54 -15.03 42.65
N ARG A 43 -9.74 -14.56 42.99
CA ARG A 43 -10.95 -15.41 43.00
C ARG A 43 -11.57 -15.58 41.61
N TYR A 44 -11.60 -14.55 40.78
CA TYR A 44 -12.24 -14.60 39.46
C TYR A 44 -11.32 -15.21 38.38
N GLY A 45 -10.03 -14.84 38.35
CA GLY A 45 -9.10 -15.35 37.33
C GLY A 45 -8.74 -16.84 37.48
N ARG A 46 -8.91 -17.44 38.67
CA ARG A 46 -8.51 -18.83 38.95
C ARG A 46 -9.47 -19.91 38.41
N GLY A 47 -10.70 -19.55 38.02
CA GLY A 47 -11.59 -20.47 37.30
C GLY A 47 -11.15 -20.60 35.83
N PHE A 48 -11.15 -19.47 35.13
CA PHE A 48 -10.75 -19.34 33.73
C PHE A 48 -9.41 -20.03 33.42
N LEU A 49 -8.37 -19.77 34.22
CA LEU A 49 -6.99 -20.21 33.93
C LEU A 49 -6.66 -21.65 34.33
N ARG A 50 -7.63 -22.49 34.71
CA ARG A 50 -7.36 -23.84 35.25
C ARG A 50 -7.36 -24.98 34.22
N HIS A 51 -7.83 -24.73 33.00
CA HIS A 51 -7.86 -25.72 31.91
C HIS A 51 -6.67 -25.62 30.95
N PHE A 52 -6.17 -24.41 30.68
CA PHE A 52 -5.05 -24.19 29.75
C PHE A 52 -3.74 -24.81 30.25
N ARG A 53 -3.28 -25.87 29.55
CA ARG A 53 -1.99 -26.51 29.81
C ARG A 53 -0.85 -25.57 29.40
N THR A 54 0.07 -25.34 30.32
CA THR A 54 1.39 -24.80 29.97
C THR A 54 2.21 -25.90 29.29
N PHE A 55 2.56 -25.68 28.02
CA PHE A 55 3.59 -26.47 27.36
C PHE A 55 4.97 -26.21 28.00
N PRO A 56 5.94 -27.16 27.93
CA PRO A 56 7.29 -26.96 28.43
C PRO A 56 7.99 -25.76 27.78
N GLU A 57 8.86 -25.09 28.52
CA GLU A 57 9.58 -23.89 28.07
C GLU A 57 10.65 -24.22 27.00
N ASP A 58 11.09 -25.48 26.96
CA ASP A 58 12.24 -26.04 26.22
C ASP A 58 12.18 -25.97 24.67
N LYS A 59 11.29 -25.17 24.07
CA LYS A 59 11.11 -25.08 22.61
C LYS A 59 10.93 -23.67 22.01
N ARG A 60 10.96 -22.58 22.79
CA ARG A 60 10.78 -21.21 22.24
C ARG A 60 12.08 -20.43 21.94
N ASP A 61 13.24 -20.83 22.47
CA ASP A 61 14.53 -20.11 22.29
C ASP A 61 15.18 -20.30 20.89
N ALA A 62 14.42 -20.65 19.86
CA ALA A 62 14.93 -21.02 18.54
C ALA A 62 15.35 -19.83 17.63
N PHE A 63 14.96 -18.59 17.98
CA PHE A 63 15.27 -17.38 17.20
C PHE A 63 15.69 -16.20 18.08
N GLU A 64 16.93 -16.25 18.61
CA GLU A 64 17.64 -15.03 19.01
C GLU A 64 17.73 -14.04 17.84
N GLN A 65 17.70 -12.73 18.11
CA GLN A 65 17.82 -11.68 17.09
C GLN A 65 19.27 -11.61 16.54
N LYS A 66 19.58 -12.49 15.59
CA LYS A 66 20.88 -12.61 14.92
C LYS A 66 20.89 -11.79 13.63
N GLY A 67 21.88 -10.91 13.49
CA GLY A 67 22.03 -10.01 12.34
C GLY A 67 21.26 -8.69 12.49
N LEU A 68 20.95 -8.06 11.35
CA LEU A 68 20.32 -6.74 11.25
C LEU A 68 18.78 -6.79 11.23
N TYR A 69 18.18 -7.96 11.00
CA TYR A 69 16.73 -8.14 10.87
C TYR A 69 15.93 -7.68 12.11
N ARG A 70 14.79 -7.02 11.87
CA ARG A 70 13.91 -6.39 12.87
C ARG A 70 12.47 -6.83 12.63
N ARG A 71 11.85 -7.53 13.59
CA ARG A 71 10.41 -7.91 13.53
C ARG A 71 9.47 -6.75 13.84
N ASP A 72 10.00 -5.70 14.45
CA ASP A 72 9.30 -4.49 14.90
C ASP A 72 9.08 -3.44 13.78
N VAL A 73 9.55 -3.70 12.56
CA VAL A 73 9.37 -2.86 11.36
C VAL A 73 8.69 -3.61 10.20
N GLU A 74 8.03 -4.73 10.49
CA GLU A 74 7.24 -5.51 9.52
C GLU A 74 5.94 -4.76 9.14
N ARG A 75 5.55 -4.85 7.86
CA ARG A 75 4.43 -4.10 7.26
C ARG A 75 3.46 -5.06 6.55
N ASP A 76 2.18 -4.67 6.52
CA ASP A 76 1.07 -5.41 5.92
C ASP A 76 0.36 -4.53 4.87
N SER A 77 -0.20 -5.12 3.82
CA SER A 77 -1.00 -4.45 2.76
C SER A 77 -1.89 -5.51 2.08
N CYS A 78 -3.14 -5.18 1.69
CA CYS A 78 -4.24 -6.15 1.80
C CYS A 78 -5.41 -5.99 0.81
N GLY A 79 -6.12 -7.09 0.54
CA GLY A 79 -7.51 -7.06 0.08
C GLY A 79 -8.50 -6.88 1.25
N VAL A 80 -9.49 -6.00 1.12
CA VAL A 80 -10.56 -5.78 2.13
C VAL A 80 -11.92 -5.65 1.45
N GLY A 81 -12.94 -6.32 2.00
CA GLY A 81 -14.33 -6.25 1.51
C GLY A 81 -15.38 -6.34 2.62
N MET A 82 -16.59 -5.85 2.36
CA MET A 82 -17.74 -5.97 3.26
C MET A 82 -19.06 -6.17 2.48
N ILE A 83 -19.87 -7.13 2.90
CA ILE A 83 -21.25 -7.35 2.44
C ILE A 83 -22.19 -7.29 3.64
N ALA A 84 -23.36 -6.63 3.51
CA ALA A 84 -24.32 -6.48 4.60
C ALA A 84 -25.77 -6.44 4.13
N HIS A 85 -26.66 -7.19 4.80
CA HIS A 85 -28.10 -7.11 4.56
C HIS A 85 -28.68 -5.84 5.16
N LEU A 86 -29.26 -4.98 4.32
CA LEU A 86 -29.82 -3.66 4.66
C LEU A 86 -31.08 -3.69 5.56
N LYS A 87 -31.38 -4.83 6.19
CA LYS A 87 -32.44 -5.05 7.19
C LYS A 87 -32.03 -5.94 8.37
N LYS A 88 -30.76 -6.34 8.47
CA LYS A 88 -30.25 -7.37 9.39
C LYS A 88 -30.88 -8.78 9.26
N ASN A 89 -31.50 -9.13 8.13
CA ASN A 89 -31.91 -10.51 7.88
C ASN A 89 -30.65 -11.37 7.67
N PRO A 90 -30.43 -12.45 8.43
CA PRO A 90 -29.37 -13.39 8.13
C PRO A 90 -29.64 -14.12 6.82
N SER A 91 -28.62 -14.34 6.02
CA SER A 91 -28.67 -15.16 4.80
C SER A 91 -27.44 -16.06 4.74
N ARG A 92 -27.57 -17.21 4.07
CA ARG A 92 -26.44 -18.06 3.70
C ARG A 92 -25.64 -17.42 2.57
N GLN A 93 -26.35 -16.80 1.61
CA GLN A 93 -25.78 -16.15 0.44
C GLN A 93 -24.71 -15.12 0.80
N ILE A 94 -24.95 -14.27 1.81
CA ILE A 94 -24.00 -13.24 2.27
C ILE A 94 -22.66 -13.82 2.76
N VAL A 95 -22.65 -15.07 3.23
CA VAL A 95 -21.43 -15.77 3.66
C VAL A 95 -20.70 -16.35 2.44
N VAL A 96 -21.44 -16.81 1.43
CA VAL A 96 -20.90 -17.29 0.14
C VAL A 96 -20.35 -16.13 -0.70
N ASP A 97 -21.15 -15.09 -0.95
CA ASP A 97 -20.75 -13.88 -1.68
C ASP A 97 -19.47 -13.26 -1.11
N ALA A 98 -19.33 -13.29 0.23
CA ALA A 98 -18.16 -12.78 0.92
C ALA A 98 -16.93 -13.67 0.74
N ASN A 99 -17.11 -14.99 0.67
CA ASN A 99 -16.05 -15.91 0.28
C ASN A 99 -15.62 -15.68 -1.18
N ASP A 100 -16.57 -15.54 -2.10
CA ASP A 100 -16.25 -15.36 -3.52
C ASP A 100 -15.54 -14.01 -3.77
N MET A 101 -15.95 -12.96 -3.07
CA MET A 101 -15.24 -11.68 -3.01
C MET A 101 -13.82 -11.82 -2.42
N LEU A 102 -13.64 -12.66 -1.38
CA LEU A 102 -12.33 -12.94 -0.79
C LEU A 102 -11.43 -13.71 -1.77
N VAL A 103 -11.93 -14.75 -2.44
CA VAL A 103 -11.19 -15.51 -3.46
C VAL A 103 -10.74 -14.59 -4.61
N ARG A 104 -11.60 -13.68 -5.07
CA ARG A 104 -11.27 -12.66 -6.08
C ARG A 104 -10.20 -11.65 -5.62
N MET A 105 -9.81 -11.61 -4.34
CA MET A 105 -8.70 -10.80 -3.80
C MET A 105 -7.36 -11.55 -3.72
N SER A 106 -7.24 -12.76 -4.27
CA SER A 106 -6.03 -13.60 -4.15
C SER A 106 -4.74 -12.96 -4.70
N HIS A 107 -4.82 -11.97 -5.58
CA HIS A 107 -3.68 -11.19 -6.08
C HIS A 107 -3.07 -10.20 -5.09
N ARG A 108 -3.86 -9.80 -4.09
CA ARG A 108 -3.47 -8.92 -2.98
C ARG A 108 -3.18 -9.72 -1.72
N GLY A 109 -3.22 -11.05 -1.83
CA GLY A 109 -2.70 -11.98 -0.84
C GLY A 109 -1.22 -12.22 -1.08
N GLY A 110 -0.43 -12.16 -0.01
CA GLY A 110 0.92 -12.71 0.00
C GLY A 110 0.87 -14.23 0.23
N CYS A 111 1.94 -14.91 -0.18
CA CYS A 111 2.25 -16.26 0.29
C CYS A 111 3.66 -16.29 0.89
N GLY A 112 3.94 -17.26 1.74
CA GLY A 112 5.23 -17.47 2.37
C GLY A 112 6.32 -17.95 1.40
N CYS A 113 7.28 -18.72 1.93
CA CYS A 113 8.31 -19.32 1.08
C CYS A 113 7.71 -20.38 0.13
N ASP A 114 6.65 -21.08 0.55
CA ASP A 114 5.85 -22.03 -0.23
C ASP A 114 4.48 -21.45 -0.67
N PRO A 115 3.98 -21.73 -1.90
CA PRO A 115 2.75 -21.11 -2.42
C PRO A 115 1.44 -21.50 -1.70
N ALA A 116 1.43 -22.58 -0.91
CA ALA A 116 0.24 -23.07 -0.22
C ALA A 116 0.10 -22.51 1.21
N SER A 117 1.09 -21.75 1.69
CA SER A 117 1.06 -21.04 2.97
C SER A 117 0.76 -19.56 2.74
N GLY A 118 -0.52 -19.18 2.73
CA GLY A 118 -0.94 -17.78 2.58
C GLY A 118 -0.55 -16.91 3.78
N ASP A 119 -0.23 -15.64 3.53
CA ASP A 119 0.17 -14.66 4.54
C ASP A 119 -0.94 -14.35 5.57
N GLY A 120 -2.19 -14.67 5.24
CA GLY A 120 -3.35 -14.65 6.13
C GLY A 120 -4.65 -14.31 5.40
N ALA A 121 -5.74 -15.00 5.75
CA ALA A 121 -7.07 -14.71 5.24
C ALA A 121 -8.14 -14.98 6.31
N GLY A 122 -9.30 -14.34 6.19
CA GLY A 122 -10.39 -14.52 7.15
C GLY A 122 -11.69 -13.79 6.83
N MET A 123 -12.70 -14.12 7.64
CA MET A 123 -14.04 -13.55 7.62
C MET A 123 -14.55 -13.28 9.04
N LEU A 124 -15.11 -12.09 9.26
CA LEU A 124 -15.84 -11.69 10.45
C LEU A 124 -17.31 -11.61 10.08
N VAL A 125 -18.13 -12.44 10.73
CA VAL A 125 -19.57 -12.47 10.54
C VAL A 125 -20.30 -11.98 11.79
N ALA A 126 -21.55 -11.53 11.65
CA ALA A 126 -22.44 -11.50 12.80
C ALA A 126 -22.74 -12.92 13.29
N LEU A 127 -22.81 -13.09 14.62
CA LEU A 127 -22.86 -14.37 15.32
C LEU A 127 -24.07 -15.24 14.85
N PRO A 128 -23.85 -16.43 14.25
CA PRO A 128 -24.92 -17.25 13.69
C PRO A 128 -25.68 -18.00 14.80
N HIS A 129 -26.59 -17.30 15.48
CA HIS A 129 -27.28 -17.82 16.67
C HIS A 129 -28.01 -19.15 16.44
N ALA A 130 -28.58 -19.39 15.26
CA ALA A 130 -29.29 -20.65 14.95
C ALA A 130 -28.33 -21.85 14.92
N PHE A 131 -27.21 -21.72 14.19
CA PHE A 131 -26.12 -22.69 14.12
C PHE A 131 -25.53 -22.96 15.52
N MET A 132 -25.22 -21.91 16.28
CA MET A 132 -24.69 -22.04 17.65
C MET A 132 -25.69 -22.73 18.59
N GLN A 133 -26.99 -22.42 18.49
CA GLN A 133 -28.04 -23.13 19.24
C GLN A 133 -28.22 -24.59 18.79
N ARG A 134 -27.91 -24.93 17.53
CA ARG A 134 -27.88 -26.33 17.07
C ARG A 134 -26.71 -27.08 17.72
N ALA A 135 -25.49 -26.55 17.60
CA ALA A 135 -24.28 -27.14 18.18
C ALA A 135 -24.39 -27.37 19.71
N VAL A 136 -25.01 -26.44 20.45
CA VAL A 136 -25.29 -26.61 21.89
C VAL A 136 -26.30 -27.74 22.16
N ARG A 137 -27.34 -27.89 21.34
CA ARG A 137 -28.33 -29.00 21.47
C ARG A 137 -27.75 -30.35 21.07
N GLU A 138 -26.78 -30.37 20.17
CA GLU A 138 -26.06 -31.56 19.71
C GLU A 138 -24.95 -32.00 20.70
N GLY A 139 -24.75 -31.26 21.80
CA GLY A 139 -23.76 -31.60 22.83
C GLY A 139 -22.31 -31.28 22.44
N ALA A 140 -22.09 -30.44 21.42
CA ALA A 140 -20.74 -30.00 21.00
C ALA A 140 -20.04 -29.09 22.03
N PHE A 141 -20.77 -28.65 23.05
CA PHE A 141 -20.25 -28.03 24.27
C PHE A 141 -20.64 -28.92 25.46
N GLY A 142 -19.70 -29.14 26.39
CA GLY A 142 -20.00 -29.85 27.63
C GLY A 142 -20.97 -29.08 28.54
N ALA A 143 -21.38 -29.67 29.66
CA ALA A 143 -22.28 -29.02 30.62
C ALA A 143 -21.63 -28.89 32.00
N HIS A 144 -21.61 -27.68 32.58
CA HIS A 144 -21.61 -27.35 34.03
C HIS A 144 -21.99 -25.85 34.19
N ALA A 145 -22.43 -25.39 35.36
CA ALA A 145 -22.96 -24.01 35.52
C ALA A 145 -22.74 -23.38 36.92
N ALA A 146 -22.28 -22.11 36.96
CA ALA A 146 -22.62 -21.06 37.94
C ALA A 146 -21.87 -19.71 37.66
N GLN A 147 -22.63 -18.67 37.30
CA GLN A 147 -22.31 -17.22 37.22
C GLN A 147 -21.11 -16.79 36.35
N LEU A 148 -21.41 -16.25 35.16
CA LEU A 148 -20.43 -15.97 34.09
C LEU A 148 -19.58 -17.21 33.79
N THR A 149 -20.23 -18.36 33.79
CA THR A 149 -19.61 -19.66 33.56
C THR A 149 -19.08 -19.73 32.12
N LEU A 150 -17.83 -20.17 31.97
CA LEU A 150 -17.39 -20.77 30.71
C LEU A 150 -18.04 -22.16 30.61
N GLN A 151 -18.78 -22.44 29.55
CA GLN A 151 -19.03 -23.84 29.18
C GLN A 151 -17.73 -24.44 28.62
N PRO A 152 -17.52 -25.78 28.72
CA PRO A 152 -16.33 -26.46 28.17
C PRO A 152 -16.12 -26.20 26.68
N GLU A 153 -14.85 -26.26 26.25
CA GLU A 153 -14.43 -25.87 24.90
C GLU A 153 -15.05 -26.74 23.79
N ARG A 154 -15.64 -26.09 22.77
CA ARG A 154 -15.94 -26.73 21.48
C ARG A 154 -14.70 -26.61 20.60
N ARG A 155 -13.99 -27.71 20.33
CA ARG A 155 -12.98 -27.74 19.27
C ARG A 155 -13.66 -27.45 17.92
N VAL A 156 -13.10 -26.52 17.14
CA VAL A 156 -13.65 -26.16 15.83
C VAL A 156 -13.28 -27.25 14.80
N PRO A 157 -14.24 -27.81 14.05
CA PRO A 157 -13.98 -28.69 12.92
C PRO A 157 -13.08 -27.99 11.90
N THR A 158 -11.97 -28.64 11.56
CA THR A 158 -10.87 -28.03 10.81
C THR A 158 -10.17 -29.05 9.91
N THR A 159 -9.94 -28.69 8.65
CA THR A 159 -9.44 -29.59 7.60
C THR A 159 -8.09 -29.10 7.07
N SER A 160 -7.00 -29.57 7.68
CA SER A 160 -5.63 -29.10 7.44
C SER A 160 -4.97 -29.63 6.15
N THR A 161 -5.71 -30.28 5.25
CA THR A 161 -5.16 -31.07 4.13
C THR A 161 -4.58 -30.24 2.99
N THR A 162 -5.07 -29.02 2.76
CA THR A 162 -4.59 -28.12 1.71
C THR A 162 -3.58 -27.09 2.22
N LEU A 163 -3.23 -27.11 3.52
CA LEU A 163 -2.25 -26.19 4.10
C LEU A 163 -0.84 -26.43 3.56
N GLY A 164 -0.15 -25.34 3.24
CA GLY A 164 1.28 -25.36 3.01
C GLY A 164 2.09 -25.70 4.27
N ALA A 165 3.35 -26.08 4.06
CA ALA A 165 4.21 -26.61 5.12
C ALA A 165 4.44 -25.61 6.27
N THR A 166 4.50 -24.31 5.95
CA THR A 166 4.67 -23.23 6.93
C THR A 166 3.39 -22.99 7.73
N SER A 167 2.21 -23.14 7.13
CA SER A 167 0.91 -23.07 7.82
C SER A 167 0.63 -24.27 8.71
N LEU A 168 0.96 -25.47 8.26
CA LEU A 168 0.80 -26.70 9.05
C LEU A 168 1.76 -26.73 10.26
N ALA A 169 2.99 -26.22 10.11
CA ALA A 169 3.97 -26.20 11.20
C ALA A 169 3.64 -25.19 12.33
N SER A 170 2.72 -24.27 12.08
CA SER A 170 2.30 -23.19 12.99
C SER A 170 0.83 -23.31 13.45
N GLU A 171 0.14 -24.37 13.04
CA GLU A 171 -1.30 -24.55 13.22
C GLU A 171 -1.72 -24.53 14.70
N PRO A 172 -2.60 -23.59 15.13
CA PRO A 172 -3.06 -23.47 16.50
C PRO A 172 -4.17 -24.48 16.82
N HIS A 173 -4.36 -24.80 18.10
CA HIS A 173 -5.58 -25.50 18.52
C HIS A 173 -6.76 -24.52 18.55
N VAL A 174 -7.69 -24.65 17.59
CA VAL A 174 -8.83 -23.73 17.46
C VAL A 174 -10.03 -24.23 18.29
N GLU A 175 -10.42 -23.43 19.28
CA GLU A 175 -11.52 -23.70 20.20
C GLU A 175 -12.49 -22.51 20.31
N GLN A 176 -13.77 -22.82 20.50
CA GLN A 176 -14.84 -21.86 20.81
C GLN A 176 -15.29 -22.07 22.26
N VAL A 177 -15.38 -20.96 23.01
CA VAL A 177 -15.84 -20.97 24.41
C VAL A 177 -17.14 -20.18 24.52
N MET A 178 -18.19 -20.83 25.02
CA MET A 178 -19.48 -20.17 25.21
C MET A 178 -19.52 -19.48 26.60
N VAL A 179 -19.80 -18.17 26.60
CA VAL A 179 -19.99 -17.36 27.82
C VAL A 179 -21.46 -17.03 27.95
N MET A 180 -22.09 -17.45 29.05
CA MET A 180 -23.51 -17.19 29.33
C MET A 180 -23.69 -15.92 30.16
N ASN A 181 -24.56 -15.01 29.72
CA ASN A 181 -25.05 -13.95 30.59
C ASN A 181 -26.16 -14.50 31.50
N GLU A 182 -25.82 -14.70 32.77
CA GLU A 182 -26.74 -15.16 33.81
C GLU A 182 -27.40 -14.00 34.60
N ASP A 183 -27.05 -12.73 34.33
CA ASP A 183 -27.72 -11.56 34.92
C ASP A 183 -28.72 -10.94 33.93
N PRO A 184 -30.05 -11.09 34.15
CA PRO A 184 -31.07 -10.51 33.28
C PRO A 184 -31.14 -8.97 33.33
N LYS A 185 -30.35 -8.31 34.18
CA LYS A 185 -30.21 -6.84 34.22
C LYS A 185 -29.07 -6.32 33.34
N LEU A 186 -28.15 -7.18 32.91
CA LEU A 186 -27.01 -6.79 32.09
C LEU A 186 -27.45 -6.64 30.62
N SER A 187 -27.35 -5.43 30.07
CA SER A 187 -27.71 -5.17 28.67
C SER A 187 -26.69 -5.78 27.69
N SER A 188 -27.04 -5.96 26.41
CA SER A 188 -26.08 -6.42 25.39
C SER A 188 -24.86 -5.48 25.27
N ASP A 189 -25.04 -4.16 25.43
CA ASP A 189 -23.95 -3.18 25.43
C ASP A 189 -23.01 -3.38 26.64
N ASP A 190 -23.58 -3.71 27.80
CA ASP A 190 -22.81 -3.90 29.04
C ASP A 190 -22.18 -5.29 29.12
N PHE A 191 -22.79 -6.29 28.48
CA PHE A 191 -22.19 -7.60 28.28
C PHE A 191 -21.00 -7.53 27.30
N GLU A 192 -21.10 -6.75 26.20
CA GLU A 192 -19.95 -6.45 25.33
C GLU A 192 -18.77 -5.83 26.10
N LYS A 193 -19.05 -4.94 27.07
CA LYS A 193 -18.00 -4.32 27.91
C LYS A 193 -17.30 -5.33 28.81
N GLU A 194 -18.04 -6.22 29.46
CA GLU A 194 -17.43 -7.23 30.31
C GLU A 194 -16.71 -8.32 29.49
N LEU A 195 -17.19 -8.66 28.28
CA LEU A 195 -16.46 -9.52 27.33
C LEU A 195 -15.15 -8.86 26.87
N LEU A 196 -15.15 -7.56 26.52
CA LEU A 196 -13.93 -6.78 26.24
C LEU A 196 -12.97 -6.79 27.44
N ARG A 197 -13.47 -6.57 28.67
CA ARG A 197 -12.64 -6.57 29.88
C ARG A 197 -12.02 -7.95 30.15
N LEU A 198 -12.81 -9.02 30.02
CA LEU A 198 -12.32 -10.41 30.15
C LEU A 198 -11.23 -10.72 29.10
N ARG A 199 -11.46 -10.34 27.84
CA ARG A 199 -10.48 -10.50 26.75
C ARG A 199 -9.20 -9.71 27.02
N SER A 200 -9.32 -8.46 27.49
CA SER A 200 -8.18 -7.60 27.82
C SER A 200 -7.32 -8.19 28.94
N VAL A 201 -7.95 -8.70 30.01
CA VAL A 201 -7.26 -9.42 31.09
C VAL A 201 -6.59 -10.69 30.58
N ALA A 202 -7.24 -11.47 29.71
CA ALA A 202 -6.65 -12.66 29.11
C ALA A 202 -5.42 -12.31 28.24
N THR A 203 -5.51 -11.27 27.40
CA THR A 203 -4.39 -10.77 26.57
C THR A 203 -3.23 -10.27 27.44
N ALA A 204 -3.49 -9.45 28.47
CA ALA A 204 -2.46 -8.92 29.37
C ALA A 204 -1.83 -10.00 30.28
N ILE A 205 -2.49 -11.16 30.45
CA ILE A 205 -1.91 -12.35 31.10
C ILE A 205 -1.09 -13.16 30.09
N ASN A 206 -1.53 -13.27 28.83
CA ASN A 206 -0.78 -13.93 27.77
C ASN A 206 0.56 -13.22 27.50
N GLU A 207 0.53 -11.90 27.34
CA GLU A 207 1.72 -11.06 27.12
C GLU A 207 2.74 -11.18 28.27
N LYS A 208 2.29 -11.38 29.51
CA LYS A 208 3.14 -11.60 30.70
C LYS A 208 3.63 -13.04 30.89
N LYS A 209 3.08 -13.99 30.14
CA LYS A 209 3.44 -15.42 30.16
C LYS A 209 4.20 -15.87 28.91
N HIS A 210 4.25 -15.04 27.87
CA HIS A 210 4.81 -15.37 26.56
C HIS A 210 4.26 -16.71 26.00
N SER A 211 2.94 -16.91 26.13
CA SER A 211 2.24 -18.09 25.63
C SER A 211 1.60 -17.86 24.25
N ASP A 212 1.44 -18.95 23.49
CA ASP A 212 0.91 -18.92 22.12
C ASP A 212 -0.64 -18.94 22.12
N PHE A 213 -1.28 -18.14 22.98
CA PHE A 213 -2.73 -18.06 23.12
C PHE A 213 -3.25 -16.71 22.60
N TYR A 214 -4.21 -16.77 21.68
CA TYR A 214 -4.81 -15.60 21.04
C TYR A 214 -6.35 -15.72 20.99
N VAL A 215 -7.06 -14.59 21.05
CA VAL A 215 -8.52 -14.55 20.98
C VAL A 215 -8.94 -13.74 19.76
N CYS A 216 -9.37 -14.42 18.70
CA CYS A 216 -9.82 -13.80 17.45
C CYS A 216 -11.03 -12.88 17.67
N SER A 217 -12.03 -13.36 18.41
CA SER A 217 -13.25 -12.62 18.74
C SER A 217 -13.82 -13.13 20.06
N LEU A 218 -14.31 -12.23 20.92
CA LEU A 218 -15.12 -12.56 22.09
C LEU A 218 -16.21 -11.50 22.22
N SER A 219 -17.41 -11.83 21.74
CA SER A 219 -18.51 -10.89 21.48
C SER A 219 -19.85 -11.65 21.50
N ASN A 220 -20.93 -10.98 21.89
CA ASN A 220 -22.31 -11.49 21.76
C ASN A 220 -22.94 -11.15 20.39
N ARG A 221 -22.19 -10.49 19.50
CA ARG A 221 -22.67 -9.94 18.22
C ARG A 221 -21.95 -10.46 17.00
N THR A 222 -20.66 -10.80 17.13
CA THR A 222 -19.73 -11.08 16.03
C THR A 222 -18.81 -12.25 16.35
N ILE A 223 -18.36 -12.97 15.32
CA ILE A 223 -17.35 -14.02 15.42
C ILE A 223 -16.42 -13.95 14.20
N THR A 224 -15.12 -14.15 14.41
CA THR A 224 -14.08 -14.06 13.37
C THR A 224 -13.43 -15.43 13.15
N TYR A 225 -13.57 -15.96 11.94
CA TYR A 225 -12.86 -17.14 11.44
C TYR A 225 -11.71 -16.66 10.58
N LYS A 226 -10.46 -16.93 10.96
CA LYS A 226 -9.27 -16.45 10.25
C LYS A 226 -8.08 -17.35 10.52
N GLY A 227 -7.14 -17.41 9.58
CA GLY A 227 -5.93 -18.21 9.78
C GLY A 227 -4.84 -17.89 8.77
N GLN A 228 -3.79 -18.72 8.81
CA GLN A 228 -2.64 -18.63 7.91
C GLN A 228 -2.96 -19.31 6.57
N LEU A 229 -3.95 -18.74 5.89
CA LEU A 229 -4.63 -19.30 4.74
C LEU A 229 -4.45 -18.38 3.53
N THR A 230 -4.40 -18.96 2.33
CA THR A 230 -4.74 -18.24 1.11
C THR A 230 -6.24 -17.97 1.08
N PRO A 231 -6.73 -16.98 0.30
CA PRO A 231 -8.16 -16.66 0.26
C PRO A 231 -9.08 -17.84 -0.13
N ALA A 232 -8.61 -18.74 -1.00
CA ALA A 232 -9.34 -19.95 -1.40
C ALA A 232 -9.51 -20.98 -0.27
N GLN A 233 -8.51 -21.12 0.61
CA GLN A 233 -8.50 -22.13 1.67
C GLN A 233 -9.48 -21.84 2.82
N LEU A 234 -10.12 -20.66 2.91
CA LEU A 234 -10.93 -20.30 4.08
C LEU A 234 -12.14 -21.23 4.30
N PHE A 235 -12.87 -21.55 3.23
CA PHE A 235 -14.00 -22.49 3.27
C PHE A 235 -13.56 -23.96 3.26
N GLU A 236 -12.39 -24.27 2.70
CA GLU A 236 -11.80 -25.62 2.78
C GLU A 236 -11.37 -25.96 4.21
N TYR A 237 -10.82 -24.98 4.94
CA TYR A 237 -10.20 -25.19 6.24
C TYR A 237 -11.21 -25.22 7.40
N TYR A 238 -12.32 -24.47 7.31
CA TYR A 238 -13.32 -24.38 8.38
C TYR A 238 -14.67 -24.98 7.97
N ASP A 239 -14.91 -26.24 8.32
CA ASP A 239 -16.16 -26.96 8.00
C ASP A 239 -17.42 -26.23 8.54
N ASP A 240 -17.29 -25.45 9.62
CA ASP A 240 -18.35 -24.54 10.12
C ASP A 240 -18.90 -23.61 9.01
N LEU A 241 -18.02 -23.06 8.18
CA LEU A 241 -18.36 -22.11 7.12
C LEU A 241 -19.01 -22.80 5.91
N THR A 242 -18.96 -24.12 5.80
CA THR A 242 -19.65 -24.86 4.73
C THR A 242 -21.12 -25.18 5.06
N SER A 243 -21.56 -25.05 6.32
CA SER A 243 -22.90 -25.44 6.79
C SER A 243 -24.01 -24.50 6.30
N ASP A 244 -25.11 -25.03 5.78
CA ASP A 244 -26.21 -24.26 5.16
C ASP A 244 -26.94 -23.30 6.11
N ASP A 245 -27.05 -23.65 7.40
CA ASP A 245 -27.63 -22.80 8.44
C ASP A 245 -26.63 -21.81 9.06
N PHE A 246 -25.35 -21.86 8.65
CA PHE A 246 -24.36 -20.83 8.95
C PHE A 246 -24.70 -19.58 8.12
N THR A 247 -25.57 -18.76 8.70
CA THR A 247 -26.19 -17.59 8.09
C THR A 247 -25.75 -16.33 8.81
N SER A 248 -25.53 -15.24 8.07
CA SER A 248 -25.21 -13.94 8.67
C SER A 248 -25.82 -12.79 7.89
N TYR A 249 -25.96 -11.64 8.57
CA TYR A 249 -26.47 -10.40 7.97
C TYR A 249 -25.37 -9.38 7.68
N VAL A 250 -24.13 -9.67 8.05
CA VAL A 250 -22.95 -8.89 7.67
C VAL A 250 -21.74 -9.82 7.69
N ALA A 251 -20.91 -9.69 6.66
CA ALA A 251 -19.61 -10.35 6.52
C ALA A 251 -18.57 -9.32 6.11
N LEU A 252 -17.46 -9.24 6.85
CA LEU A 252 -16.25 -8.52 6.45
C LEU A 252 -15.19 -9.56 6.15
N VAL A 253 -14.43 -9.39 5.07
CA VAL A 253 -13.35 -10.29 4.67
C VAL A 253 -12.05 -9.54 4.44
N HIS A 254 -10.95 -10.28 4.55
CA HIS A 254 -9.61 -9.75 4.40
C HIS A 254 -8.66 -10.81 3.82
N SER A 255 -7.78 -10.36 2.91
CA SER A 255 -6.63 -11.10 2.40
C SER A 255 -5.37 -10.28 2.68
N ARG A 256 -4.36 -10.87 3.32
CA ARG A 256 -3.13 -10.18 3.78
C ARG A 256 -1.99 -10.43 2.80
N PHE A 257 -1.28 -9.39 2.40
CA PHE A 257 0.12 -9.43 1.98
C PHE A 257 0.97 -8.89 3.14
N SER A 258 2.15 -9.45 3.34
CA SER A 258 3.11 -8.99 4.33
C SER A 258 4.55 -9.13 3.86
N THR A 259 5.41 -8.29 4.42
CA THR A 259 6.82 -8.15 4.05
C THR A 259 7.74 -9.22 4.66
N ASN A 260 7.22 -10.40 5.01
CA ASN A 260 7.99 -11.53 5.56
C ASN A 260 7.53 -12.88 4.96
N THR A 261 8.23 -13.97 5.26
CA THR A 261 7.79 -15.36 5.02
C THR A 261 7.69 -16.16 6.32
N PHE A 262 7.47 -15.45 7.44
CA PHE A 262 7.07 -16.02 8.72
C PHE A 262 5.66 -15.52 9.06
N PRO A 263 4.65 -15.89 8.26
CA PRO A 263 3.27 -15.52 8.53
C PRO A 263 2.79 -16.10 9.87
N SER A 264 1.70 -15.55 10.41
CA SER A 264 1.23 -15.86 11.76
C SER A 264 -0.29 -15.79 11.86
N TRP A 265 -0.88 -16.85 12.40
CA TRP A 265 -2.34 -17.05 12.51
C TRP A 265 -3.06 -15.94 13.29
N ASP A 266 -2.41 -15.33 14.28
CA ASP A 266 -2.98 -14.24 15.08
C ASP A 266 -3.03 -12.89 14.31
N ARG A 267 -2.09 -12.69 13.38
CA ARG A 267 -1.91 -11.47 12.55
C ARG A 267 -2.72 -11.45 11.26
N ALA A 268 -3.21 -12.59 10.79
CA ALA A 268 -4.28 -12.61 9.78
C ALA A 268 -5.42 -11.66 10.21
N GLN A 269 -6.14 -11.04 9.28
CA GLN A 269 -7.32 -10.24 9.61
C GLN A 269 -8.59 -10.99 9.10
N PRO A 270 -9.83 -10.57 9.43
CA PRO A 270 -10.24 -9.41 10.25
C PRO A 270 -9.70 -9.36 11.68
N ASN A 271 -9.77 -8.18 12.30
CA ASN A 271 -9.58 -8.02 13.74
C ASN A 271 -10.92 -8.27 14.48
N ARG A 272 -11.24 -7.49 15.54
CA ARG A 272 -12.46 -7.71 16.36
C ARG A 272 -13.62 -6.81 15.94
N ILE A 273 -13.32 -5.64 15.38
CA ILE A 273 -14.31 -4.68 14.85
C ILE A 273 -13.93 -4.07 13.50
N MET A 274 -12.72 -4.29 12.98
CA MET A 274 -12.29 -3.76 11.67
C MET A 274 -11.40 -4.69 10.84
N CYS A 275 -11.29 -4.34 9.56
CA CYS A 275 -10.30 -4.80 8.58
C CYS A 275 -9.57 -3.58 8.03
N HIS A 276 -8.25 -3.67 7.90
CA HIS A 276 -7.39 -2.61 7.37
C HIS A 276 -6.61 -3.11 6.15
N ASN A 277 -6.70 -2.35 5.06
CA ASN A 277 -5.71 -2.33 3.98
C ASN A 277 -4.93 -1.01 4.05
N GLY A 278 -3.61 -1.10 3.95
CA GLY A 278 -2.67 0.00 4.05
C GLY A 278 -1.78 -0.11 5.29
N GLU A 279 -1.08 0.97 5.63
CA GLU A 279 -0.07 1.01 6.70
C GLU A 279 -0.20 2.29 7.53
N ILE A 280 -0.15 2.15 8.86
CA ILE A 280 -0.19 3.29 9.78
C ILE A 280 1.22 3.81 10.07
N ASN A 281 1.74 4.62 9.15
CA ASN A 281 3.07 5.24 9.20
C ASN A 281 3.35 5.99 10.52
N THR A 282 2.33 6.50 11.22
CA THR A 282 2.49 7.22 12.51
C THR A 282 2.55 6.32 13.76
N LEU A 283 2.40 4.99 13.63
CA LEU A 283 2.16 4.03 14.72
C LEU A 283 2.97 4.25 16.01
N ARG A 284 4.29 4.48 15.89
CA ARG A 284 5.18 4.64 17.06
C ARG A 284 4.82 5.86 17.90
N GLY A 285 4.39 6.96 17.28
CA GLY A 285 3.90 8.14 17.99
C GLY A 285 2.61 7.83 18.74
N ASN A 286 1.65 7.21 18.05
CA ASN A 286 0.33 6.91 18.58
C ASN A 286 0.39 5.92 19.77
N LYS A 287 1.26 4.89 19.67
CA LYS A 287 1.53 3.96 20.78
C LYS A 287 2.08 4.69 22.00
N ASN A 288 3.05 5.61 21.83
CA ASN A 288 3.61 6.40 22.94
C ASN A 288 2.55 7.28 23.61
N TRP A 289 1.69 7.93 22.83
CA TRP A 289 0.56 8.70 23.35
C TRP A 289 -0.44 7.82 24.10
N MET A 290 -0.80 6.64 23.57
CA MET A 290 -1.67 5.69 24.27
C MET A 290 -1.07 5.15 25.56
N TYR A 291 0.25 4.92 25.64
CA TYR A 291 0.92 4.59 26.92
C TYR A 291 0.87 5.74 27.92
N ALA A 292 1.12 6.99 27.49
CA ALA A 292 1.02 8.17 28.35
C ALA A 292 -0.42 8.36 28.89
N ARG A 293 -1.43 8.19 28.03
CA ARG A 293 -2.87 8.24 28.38
C ARG A 293 -3.26 7.18 29.41
N GLY A 294 -2.61 6.01 29.38
CA GLY A 294 -2.90 4.88 30.28
C GLY A 294 -2.84 5.22 31.77
N GLY A 295 -1.93 6.10 32.20
CA GLY A 295 -1.84 6.58 33.59
C GLY A 295 -3.00 7.48 34.03
N THR A 296 -3.81 7.96 33.08
CA THR A 296 -4.97 8.86 33.31
C THR A 296 -6.30 8.24 32.86
N LEU A 297 -6.29 6.99 32.37
CA LEU A 297 -7.46 6.36 31.76
C LEU A 297 -8.51 6.01 32.82
N HIS A 298 -9.71 6.57 32.67
CA HIS A 298 -10.84 6.34 33.57
C HIS A 298 -12.15 6.15 32.79
N SER A 299 -12.84 5.03 33.02
CA SER A 299 -14.21 4.78 32.56
C SER A 299 -15.15 4.76 33.75
N SER A 300 -16.22 5.55 33.72
CA SER A 300 -17.24 5.56 34.78
C SER A 300 -18.02 4.25 34.89
N TYR A 301 -17.99 3.39 33.88
CA TYR A 301 -18.61 2.06 33.91
C TYR A 301 -17.73 1.06 34.70
N PHE A 302 -16.43 1.00 34.40
CA PHE A 302 -15.51 0.07 35.06
C PHE A 302 -14.98 0.59 36.40
N GLY A 303 -14.94 1.91 36.59
CA GLY A 303 -14.38 2.56 37.79
C GLY A 303 -12.96 2.09 38.07
N HIS A 304 -12.73 1.53 39.26
CA HIS A 304 -11.43 0.96 39.65
C HIS A 304 -10.95 -0.18 38.74
N LYS A 305 -11.84 -0.87 38.02
CA LYS A 305 -11.48 -1.91 37.05
C LYS A 305 -11.00 -1.35 35.70
N THR A 306 -10.95 -0.03 35.50
CA THR A 306 -10.46 0.53 34.21
C THR A 306 -9.02 0.07 33.89
N GLY A 307 -8.20 -0.21 34.91
CA GLY A 307 -6.86 -0.79 34.75
C GLY A 307 -6.82 -2.21 34.17
N ASP A 308 -7.94 -2.96 34.17
CA ASP A 308 -8.06 -4.28 33.52
C ASP A 308 -7.95 -4.18 31.98
N LEU A 309 -8.08 -2.96 31.41
CA LEU A 309 -7.98 -2.68 29.98
C LEU A 309 -6.55 -2.34 29.53
N LEU A 310 -5.55 -2.43 30.41
CA LEU A 310 -4.16 -2.05 30.14
C LEU A 310 -3.22 -3.26 30.05
N PRO A 311 -2.28 -3.30 29.09
CA PRO A 311 -2.02 -2.28 28.06
C PRO A 311 -2.97 -2.41 26.85
N VAL A 312 -3.39 -1.27 26.28
CA VAL A 312 -4.21 -1.25 25.06
C VAL A 312 -3.36 -1.62 23.84
N CYS A 313 -2.25 -0.90 23.66
CA CYS A 313 -1.28 -1.13 22.58
C CYS A 313 -0.13 -2.04 23.03
N SER A 314 0.49 -2.77 22.11
CA SER A 314 1.68 -3.61 22.38
C SER A 314 2.60 -3.72 21.15
N ASP A 315 3.82 -4.22 21.38
CA ASP A 315 4.78 -4.54 20.31
C ASP A 315 4.52 -5.91 19.66
N SER A 316 3.68 -6.75 20.26
CA SER A 316 3.23 -8.04 19.69
C SER A 316 2.19 -7.88 18.58
N LYS A 317 1.29 -6.90 18.71
CA LYS A 317 0.21 -6.61 17.74
C LYS A 317 0.78 -5.85 16.54
N SER A 318 0.26 -6.11 15.34
CA SER A 318 0.50 -5.29 14.14
C SER A 318 -0.03 -3.86 14.31
N ASP A 319 0.26 -2.98 13.36
CA ASP A 319 -0.28 -1.62 13.30
C ASP A 319 -1.82 -1.61 13.38
N SER A 320 -2.42 -2.47 12.56
CA SER A 320 -3.86 -2.72 12.40
C SER A 320 -4.45 -3.30 13.69
N GLY A 321 -3.74 -4.27 14.30
CA GLY A 321 -4.13 -4.88 15.57
C GLY A 321 -4.01 -3.94 16.79
N ASN A 322 -3.18 -2.89 16.70
CA ASN A 322 -3.10 -1.80 17.67
C ASN A 322 -4.22 -0.76 17.45
N PHE A 323 -4.51 -0.39 16.20
CA PHE A 323 -5.61 0.54 15.86
C PHE A 323 -6.97 -0.03 16.30
N ASP A 324 -7.26 -1.29 15.95
CA ASP A 324 -8.49 -1.99 16.35
C ASP A 324 -8.69 -1.99 17.90
N ALA A 325 -7.61 -2.21 18.66
CA ALA A 325 -7.67 -2.19 20.12
C ALA A 325 -7.99 -0.79 20.69
N VAL A 326 -7.50 0.28 20.06
CA VAL A 326 -7.81 1.66 20.45
C VAL A 326 -9.21 2.07 20.01
N LEU A 327 -9.64 1.67 18.82
CA LEU A 327 -10.99 1.90 18.31
C LEU A 327 -12.05 1.18 19.18
N GLU A 328 -11.76 -0.04 19.64
CA GLU A 328 -12.66 -0.79 20.53
C GLU A 328 -12.70 -0.19 21.94
N LEU A 329 -11.59 0.37 22.43
CA LEU A 329 -11.57 1.18 23.65
C LEU A 329 -12.46 2.44 23.51
N LEU A 330 -12.29 3.19 22.41
CA LEU A 330 -13.05 4.43 22.15
C LEU A 330 -14.55 4.18 22.03
N THR A 331 -14.96 3.04 21.48
CA THR A 331 -16.37 2.73 21.19
C THR A 331 -17.06 1.95 22.32
N LYS A 332 -16.48 0.85 22.81
CA LYS A 332 -17.12 -0.01 23.82
C LYS A 332 -16.84 0.44 25.26
N ALA A 333 -15.60 0.79 25.59
CA ALA A 333 -15.20 1.12 26.97
C ALA A 333 -15.52 2.57 27.40
N SER A 334 -15.84 3.45 26.44
CA SER A 334 -16.09 4.87 26.65
C SER A 334 -17.41 5.15 27.36
N SER A 335 -17.34 5.94 28.44
CA SER A 335 -18.50 6.47 29.17
C SER A 335 -19.45 7.32 28.32
N CYS A 336 -18.95 7.88 27.21
CA CYS A 336 -19.72 8.84 26.38
C CYS A 336 -20.59 8.16 25.31
N LYS A 337 -20.62 6.82 25.22
CA LYS A 337 -21.25 6.07 24.12
C LYS A 337 -20.82 6.59 22.73
N ARG A 338 -19.51 6.79 22.53
CA ARG A 338 -18.99 7.18 21.22
C ARG A 338 -19.33 6.11 20.20
N SER A 339 -19.75 6.55 19.03
CA SER A 339 -20.17 5.63 17.98
C SER A 339 -19.02 5.20 17.07
N LEU A 340 -19.16 4.08 16.36
CA LEU A 340 -18.06 3.53 15.56
C LEU A 340 -17.54 4.51 14.48
N PRO A 341 -18.40 5.19 13.68
CA PRO A 341 -17.93 6.24 12.77
C PRO A 341 -17.30 7.46 13.47
N GLU A 342 -17.72 7.79 14.69
CA GLU A 342 -17.11 8.89 15.45
C GLU A 342 -15.72 8.53 15.96
N GLY A 343 -15.50 7.27 16.37
CA GLY A 343 -14.18 6.73 16.67
C GLY A 343 -13.27 6.75 15.44
N MET A 344 -13.78 6.31 14.28
CA MET A 344 -13.05 6.38 13.01
C MET A 344 -12.68 7.82 12.63
N MET A 345 -13.63 8.76 12.65
CA MET A 345 -13.36 10.18 12.35
C MET A 345 -12.41 10.86 13.36
N MET A 346 -12.29 10.32 14.58
CA MET A 346 -11.38 10.80 15.61
C MET A 346 -9.95 10.23 15.48
N MET A 347 -9.79 9.06 14.87
CA MET A 347 -8.47 8.43 14.63
C MET A 347 -7.95 8.71 13.21
N ILE A 348 -8.83 8.76 12.21
CA ILE A 348 -8.56 9.09 10.80
C ILE A 348 -9.50 10.24 10.40
N PRO A 349 -9.17 11.49 10.75
CA PRO A 349 -9.91 12.66 10.29
C PRO A 349 -9.61 12.97 8.83
N GLU A 350 -10.61 13.47 8.10
CA GLU A 350 -10.39 14.06 6.76
C GLU A 350 -9.45 15.27 6.85
N ALA A 351 -8.76 15.63 5.75
CA ALA A 351 -7.85 16.79 5.70
C ALA A 351 -8.61 18.13 5.83
N TRP A 352 -8.91 18.53 7.07
CA TRP A 352 -9.98 19.50 7.36
C TRP A 352 -9.55 20.97 7.56
N GLN A 353 -8.27 21.23 7.83
CA GLN A 353 -7.82 22.53 8.35
C GLN A 353 -7.97 23.67 7.35
N ASN A 354 -7.55 23.43 6.10
CA ASN A 354 -7.45 24.46 5.05
C ASN A 354 -8.48 24.30 3.92
N ASP A 355 -9.26 23.21 3.90
CA ASP A 355 -10.29 22.98 2.87
C ASP A 355 -11.47 23.96 3.08
N PRO A 356 -11.77 24.90 2.16
CA PRO A 356 -12.87 25.84 2.32
C PRO A 356 -14.25 25.17 2.30
N LEU A 357 -14.41 24.04 1.61
CA LEU A 357 -15.68 23.38 1.31
C LEU A 357 -16.27 22.61 2.49
N ILE A 358 -15.47 22.25 3.50
CA ILE A 358 -15.96 21.53 4.67
C ILE A 358 -16.78 22.47 5.58
N ALA A 359 -18.03 22.07 5.84
CA ALA A 359 -18.98 22.80 6.66
C ALA A 359 -18.42 23.14 8.07
N PRO A 360 -18.62 24.36 8.59
CA PRO A 360 -17.96 24.84 9.82
C PRO A 360 -18.10 23.90 11.02
N HIS A 361 -19.29 23.37 11.29
CA HIS A 361 -19.52 22.45 12.42
C HIS A 361 -18.67 21.17 12.35
N LYS A 362 -18.33 20.69 11.14
CA LYS A 362 -17.46 19.52 10.95
C LYS A 362 -15.99 19.89 11.18
N LYS A 363 -15.56 21.10 10.77
CA LYS A 363 -14.24 21.66 11.13
C LYS A 363 -14.10 21.83 12.64
N ASP A 364 -15.09 22.41 13.32
CA ASP A 364 -15.05 22.60 14.78
C ASP A 364 -15.02 21.27 15.54
N MET A 365 -15.76 20.26 15.06
CA MET A 365 -15.69 18.89 15.57
C MET A 365 -14.29 18.28 15.40
N TYR A 366 -13.71 18.32 14.19
CA TYR A 366 -12.36 17.81 13.94
C TYR A 366 -11.29 18.59 14.72
N LYS A 367 -11.43 19.91 14.85
CA LYS A 367 -10.57 20.77 15.67
C LYS A 367 -10.59 20.33 17.13
N TYR A 368 -11.78 20.10 17.70
CA TYR A 368 -11.91 19.55 19.05
C TYR A 368 -11.34 18.14 19.19
N GLN A 369 -11.58 17.25 18.22
CA GLN A 369 -11.02 15.90 18.20
C GLN A 369 -9.48 15.90 18.13
N SER A 370 -8.87 16.81 17.36
CA SER A 370 -7.41 16.95 17.24
C SER A 370 -6.70 17.41 18.52
N LEU A 371 -7.43 17.99 19.49
CA LEU A 371 -6.92 18.27 20.83
C LEU A 371 -6.95 17.04 21.75
N LEU A 372 -7.63 15.96 21.34
CA LEU A 372 -7.89 14.77 22.14
C LEU A 372 -7.23 13.51 21.58
N MET A 373 -7.06 13.39 20.26
CA MET A 373 -6.45 12.25 19.56
C MET A 373 -5.60 12.74 18.40
N GLU A 374 -4.38 12.21 18.31
CA GLU A 374 -3.48 12.35 17.17
C GLU A 374 -3.93 11.46 15.98
N PRO A 375 -3.80 11.91 14.72
CA PRO A 375 -4.13 11.08 13.57
C PRO A 375 -3.27 9.82 13.46
N TRP A 376 -3.95 8.68 13.30
CA TRP A 376 -3.36 7.40 12.91
C TRP A 376 -3.25 7.39 11.38
N ASP A 377 -2.28 8.16 10.89
CA ASP A 377 -2.11 8.55 9.49
C ASP A 377 -1.16 7.60 8.71
N GLY A 378 -1.36 7.59 7.39
CA GLY A 378 -0.87 6.62 6.41
C GLY A 378 -2.01 6.18 5.47
N PRO A 379 -1.71 5.53 4.32
CA PRO A 379 -2.76 4.99 3.45
C PRO A 379 -3.63 3.99 4.23
N ALA A 380 -4.95 4.15 4.20
CA ALA A 380 -5.86 3.33 5.01
C ALA A 380 -7.27 3.19 4.38
N MET A 381 -7.55 2.02 3.80
CA MET A 381 -8.92 1.58 3.48
C MET A 381 -9.43 0.68 4.62
N MET A 382 -10.48 1.15 5.29
CA MET A 382 -10.99 0.56 6.53
C MET A 382 -12.44 0.09 6.39
N ALA A 383 -12.69 -1.21 6.56
CA ALA A 383 -14.05 -1.76 6.72
C ALA A 383 -14.28 -2.09 8.19
N PHE A 384 -15.44 -1.72 8.76
CA PHE A 384 -15.66 -1.82 10.21
C PHE A 384 -17.11 -2.09 10.62
N THR A 385 -17.31 -2.86 11.69
CA THR A 385 -18.63 -3.16 12.28
C THR A 385 -18.54 -3.48 13.78
N ASP A 386 -19.56 -3.08 14.54
CA ASP A 386 -19.84 -3.52 15.92
C ASP A 386 -21.02 -4.51 15.99
N GLY A 387 -21.53 -4.95 14.83
CA GLY A 387 -22.79 -5.69 14.66
C GLY A 387 -24.06 -4.83 14.78
N ASN A 388 -23.97 -3.61 15.33
CA ASN A 388 -25.14 -2.81 15.69
C ASN A 388 -25.37 -1.57 14.81
N ASP A 389 -24.40 -0.68 14.71
CA ASP A 389 -24.53 0.72 14.27
C ASP A 389 -24.64 0.87 12.72
N VAL A 390 -24.06 -0.08 11.97
CA VAL A 390 -24.04 -0.07 10.49
C VAL A 390 -25.44 0.08 9.89
N PHE A 391 -26.42 -0.69 10.38
CA PHE A 391 -27.79 -0.64 9.86
C PHE A 391 -28.46 0.72 10.07
N GLU A 392 -28.48 1.25 11.29
CA GLU A 392 -29.21 2.49 11.58
C GLU A 392 -28.59 3.71 10.91
N LYS A 393 -27.25 3.75 10.82
CA LYS A 393 -26.56 4.87 10.17
C LYS A 393 -26.55 4.77 8.67
N TYR A 394 -26.39 3.58 8.09
CA TYR A 394 -26.60 3.39 6.66
C TYR A 394 -28.04 3.73 6.29
N ARG A 395 -29.05 3.22 7.02
CA ARG A 395 -30.47 3.55 6.85
C ARG A 395 -30.77 5.06 6.99
N SER A 396 -30.08 5.77 7.88
CA SER A 396 -30.25 7.22 8.04
C SER A 396 -29.53 8.03 6.95
N ALA A 397 -28.31 7.64 6.56
CA ALA A 397 -27.52 8.30 5.52
C ALA A 397 -28.12 8.06 4.13
N ILE A 398 -28.38 6.80 3.78
CA ILE A 398 -29.12 6.40 2.58
C ILE A 398 -30.54 6.95 2.63
N GLY A 399 -31.25 6.94 3.76
CA GLY A 399 -32.58 7.54 3.85
C GLY A 399 -32.59 9.03 3.50
N LYS A 400 -31.59 9.80 3.96
CA LYS A 400 -31.40 11.22 3.61
C LYS A 400 -30.89 11.41 2.18
N GLY A 401 -30.02 10.53 1.69
CA GLY A 401 -29.50 10.54 0.32
C GLY A 401 -30.59 10.24 -0.70
N ILE A 402 -31.34 9.15 -0.50
CA ILE A 402 -32.54 8.79 -1.25
C ILE A 402 -33.54 9.93 -1.25
N LEU A 403 -33.88 10.53 -0.09
CA LEU A 403 -34.78 11.69 -0.07
C LEU A 403 -34.22 12.90 -0.86
N LYS A 404 -32.90 13.08 -0.93
CA LYS A 404 -32.22 14.13 -1.70
C LYS A 404 -32.14 13.82 -3.21
N VAL A 405 -32.11 12.54 -3.61
CA VAL A 405 -32.14 12.11 -5.03
C VAL A 405 -33.58 12.10 -5.54
N MET A 406 -34.50 11.48 -4.80
CA MET A 406 -35.94 11.49 -5.07
C MET A 406 -36.50 12.90 -5.25
N SER A 407 -36.05 13.87 -4.44
CA SER A 407 -36.49 15.27 -4.56
C SER A 407 -35.89 16.04 -5.74
N LYS A 408 -34.76 15.59 -6.33
CA LYS A 408 -34.32 16.09 -7.66
C LYS A 408 -35.31 15.66 -8.76
N MET A 409 -35.77 14.40 -8.71
CA MET A 409 -36.59 13.78 -9.78
C MET A 409 -38.11 13.88 -9.54
N GLY A 410 -38.56 14.62 -8.53
CA GLY A 410 -39.99 14.80 -8.22
C GLY A 410 -40.71 13.56 -7.67
N ILE A 411 -39.97 12.50 -7.31
CA ILE A 411 -40.55 11.21 -6.87
C ILE A 411 -40.86 11.27 -5.37
N SER A 412 -42.14 11.32 -4.99
CA SER A 412 -42.53 11.53 -3.59
C SER A 412 -42.39 10.31 -2.66
N THR A 413 -42.19 9.08 -3.17
CA THR A 413 -42.06 7.87 -2.31
C THR A 413 -40.99 6.89 -2.79
N LEU A 414 -40.25 6.31 -1.84
CA LEU A 414 -39.25 5.25 -2.10
C LEU A 414 -39.88 3.97 -2.68
N GLN A 415 -41.18 3.77 -2.44
CA GLN A 415 -41.93 2.64 -3.02
C GLN A 415 -41.98 2.71 -4.55
N SER A 416 -41.89 3.93 -5.13
CA SER A 416 -41.88 4.17 -6.57
C SER A 416 -40.47 4.13 -7.20
N TYR A 417 -39.41 4.38 -6.41
CA TYR A 417 -38.02 4.35 -6.87
C TYR A 417 -37.41 2.93 -6.80
N LYS A 418 -37.80 2.14 -5.79
CA LYS A 418 -37.16 0.85 -5.55
C LYS A 418 -37.57 -0.21 -6.59
N GLY A 419 -36.60 -0.65 -7.39
CA GLY A 419 -36.78 -1.70 -8.40
C GLY A 419 -37.30 -1.20 -9.74
N ALA A 420 -37.30 0.12 -9.95
CA ALA A 420 -37.68 0.72 -11.23
C ALA A 420 -36.65 0.51 -12.36
N GLN A 421 -35.44 0.02 -12.03
CA GLN A 421 -34.30 -0.20 -12.94
C GLN A 421 -33.96 1.04 -13.77
N VAL A 422 -33.17 1.93 -13.15
CA VAL A 422 -32.87 3.29 -13.62
C VAL A 422 -31.45 3.70 -13.13
N PHE A 423 -30.33 3.27 -13.75
CA PHE A 423 -28.90 3.64 -13.43
C PHE A 423 -27.91 3.40 -14.63
N GLU A 424 -27.30 4.32 -15.45
CA GLU A 424 -27.07 4.05 -16.94
C GLU A 424 -25.73 3.43 -17.44
N ALA A 425 -25.85 2.43 -18.33
CA ALA A 425 -24.83 1.50 -18.84
C ALA A 425 -24.68 1.34 -20.37
N VAL A 426 -23.44 1.02 -20.75
CA VAL A 426 -22.99 0.46 -22.03
C VAL A 426 -21.73 -0.43 -21.82
N GLY A 427 -21.82 -1.67 -21.31
CA GLY A 427 -20.74 -2.67 -21.18
C GLY A 427 -20.72 -3.68 -20.03
N LEU A 428 -21.51 -4.75 -20.10
CA LEU A 428 -21.15 -6.07 -19.53
C LEU A 428 -21.63 -7.13 -20.54
N GLY A 429 -21.18 -8.39 -20.45
CA GLY A 429 -21.54 -9.45 -21.41
C GLY A 429 -23.01 -9.84 -21.29
N ASP A 430 -23.65 -10.36 -22.34
CA ASP A 430 -25.04 -10.84 -22.20
C ASP A 430 -25.15 -11.91 -21.11
N ASP A 431 -24.12 -12.75 -20.95
CA ASP A 431 -24.01 -13.72 -19.87
C ASP A 431 -23.96 -13.04 -18.48
N ILE A 432 -23.16 -11.99 -18.30
CA ILE A 432 -23.10 -11.21 -17.05
C ILE A 432 -24.38 -10.40 -16.82
N ILE A 433 -25.03 -9.89 -17.86
CA ILE A 433 -26.27 -9.11 -17.73
C ILE A 433 -27.46 -10.00 -17.42
N ASN A 434 -27.63 -11.11 -18.14
CA ASN A 434 -28.66 -12.09 -17.80
C ASN A 434 -28.43 -12.74 -16.42
N MET A 435 -27.20 -12.70 -15.88
CA MET A 435 -26.87 -13.23 -14.54
C MET A 435 -26.94 -12.20 -13.39
N CYS A 436 -26.45 -10.97 -13.59
CA CYS A 436 -26.30 -9.97 -12.52
C CYS A 436 -27.32 -8.84 -12.59
N PHE A 437 -27.83 -8.50 -13.77
CA PHE A 437 -28.67 -7.31 -14.01
C PHE A 437 -29.78 -7.60 -15.04
N ALA A 438 -30.53 -8.69 -14.86
CA ALA A 438 -31.52 -9.13 -15.85
C ALA A 438 -32.68 -8.14 -16.04
N GLY A 439 -33.11 -7.93 -17.29
CA GLY A 439 -34.24 -7.07 -17.66
C GLY A 439 -33.88 -5.59 -17.82
N THR A 440 -32.89 -5.11 -17.05
CA THR A 440 -32.03 -4.01 -17.53
C THR A 440 -31.45 -4.49 -18.87
N THR A 441 -31.47 -3.62 -19.88
CA THR A 441 -31.55 -4.08 -21.30
C THR A 441 -30.23 -3.89 -22.04
N SER A 442 -29.45 -4.97 -22.15
CA SER A 442 -28.20 -5.08 -22.91
C SER A 442 -28.30 -4.49 -24.33
N ARG A 443 -27.22 -3.83 -24.80
CA ARG A 443 -27.19 -3.19 -26.14
C ARG A 443 -25.98 -3.48 -27.02
N ILE A 444 -24.76 -3.64 -26.49
CA ILE A 444 -23.55 -3.74 -27.33
C ILE A 444 -22.48 -4.74 -26.80
N GLN A 445 -22.49 -4.96 -25.48
CA GLN A 445 -21.79 -5.98 -24.69
C GLN A 445 -20.30 -5.68 -24.48
N GLY A 446 -19.86 -5.57 -23.20
CA GLY A 446 -18.57 -4.93 -22.87
C GLY A 446 -17.79 -5.43 -21.65
N THR A 447 -16.65 -6.18 -21.75
CA THR A 447 -15.56 -6.91 -20.92
C THR A 447 -15.59 -8.25 -19.94
N ASP A 448 -16.08 -9.52 -20.18
CA ASP A 448 -16.58 -10.65 -19.22
C ASP A 448 -16.07 -10.83 -17.75
N PHE A 449 -15.52 -12.00 -17.39
CA PHE A 449 -15.16 -12.53 -16.08
C PHE A 449 -13.68 -13.15 -16.01
N GLU A 450 -12.73 -12.69 -16.86
CA GLU A 450 -11.25 -12.48 -16.62
C GLU A 450 -10.53 -11.10 -16.16
N ALA A 451 -10.16 -9.95 -16.86
CA ALA A 451 -9.18 -8.74 -16.64
C ALA A 451 -9.05 -7.44 -15.64
N LEU A 452 -10.03 -6.74 -15.06
CA LEU A 452 -10.06 -5.78 -13.91
C LEU A 452 -9.24 -6.11 -12.58
N TYR A 453 -7.98 -6.62 -12.54
CA TYR A 453 -7.28 -7.11 -11.28
C TYR A 453 -5.91 -6.50 -10.92
N THR A 454 -5.09 -6.17 -11.92
CA THR A 454 -3.89 -5.31 -12.00
C THR A 454 -3.71 -4.24 -10.88
N ASP A 455 -3.98 -2.95 -11.14
CA ASP A 455 -4.07 -1.70 -10.32
C ASP A 455 -4.46 -1.77 -8.82
N ILE A 456 -4.92 -0.65 -8.22
CA ILE A 456 -5.16 -0.32 -6.80
C ILE A 456 -3.93 -0.56 -5.93
N SER A 457 -3.37 -1.75 -6.02
CA SER A 457 -1.97 -1.91 -6.40
C SER A 457 -1.53 -0.91 -7.49
N ARG A 458 -1.39 0.40 -7.15
CA ARG A 458 -0.33 1.38 -7.51
C ARG A 458 -0.68 2.85 -7.05
N PHE A 459 -0.24 3.40 -5.89
CA PHE A 459 -0.30 4.87 -5.57
C PHE A 459 0.74 5.71 -4.69
N HIS A 460 1.23 5.30 -3.49
CA HIS A 460 1.84 6.14 -2.41
C HIS A 460 3.34 6.52 -2.31
N GLU A 461 4.27 5.68 -1.80
CA GLU A 461 5.38 5.99 -0.81
C GLU A 461 5.69 7.49 -0.44
N ALA A 462 4.74 8.28 0.12
CA ALA A 462 4.75 9.74 -0.05
C ALA A 462 5.20 10.69 1.10
N GLY A 463 5.20 10.32 2.40
CA GLY A 463 4.91 11.32 3.47
C GLY A 463 5.88 11.56 4.67
N TYR A 464 6.27 12.86 4.86
CA TYR A 464 6.36 13.64 6.14
C TYR A 464 7.68 13.85 6.98
N PRO A 465 8.26 15.10 7.00
CA PRO A 465 9.27 15.60 8.01
C PRO A 465 9.18 17.13 8.42
N SER A 466 10.03 17.70 9.33
CA SER A 466 10.15 19.19 9.58
C SER A 466 11.38 19.78 10.37
N HIS A 467 11.67 21.10 10.17
CA HIS A 467 12.55 22.10 10.90
C HIS A 467 14.08 22.32 10.57
N THR A 468 14.70 23.45 11.02
CA THR A 468 15.67 24.31 10.22
C THR A 468 16.99 24.87 10.87
N ASP A 469 17.88 25.43 10.01
CA ASP A 469 19.08 26.33 10.16
C ASP A 469 20.54 25.78 9.97
N LEU A 470 21.49 26.65 9.55
CA LEU A 470 22.58 26.34 8.57
C LEU A 470 24.06 26.74 8.90
N PRO A 471 25.04 25.89 8.47
CA PRO A 471 26.35 26.31 7.93
C PRO A 471 26.74 25.59 6.57
N PRO A 472 27.85 25.94 5.86
CA PRO A 472 27.99 25.73 4.40
C PRO A 472 28.55 24.38 3.87
N LEU A 473 28.36 24.13 2.55
CA LEU A 473 28.22 22.80 1.93
C LEU A 473 28.77 22.70 0.46
N LEU A 474 29.33 21.54 0.01
CA LEU A 474 29.82 21.27 -1.39
C LEU A 474 29.61 19.82 -1.94
N ARG A 475 28.63 19.51 -2.83
CA ARG A 475 28.42 18.26 -3.65
C ARG A 475 27.10 18.28 -4.46
N ASN A 476 26.80 17.26 -5.28
CA ASN A 476 27.23 17.19 -6.69
C ASN A 476 26.07 16.71 -7.60
N PRO A 477 25.81 17.34 -8.76
CA PRO A 477 24.69 16.97 -9.63
C PRO A 477 24.97 15.88 -10.69
N GLY A 478 24.23 14.77 -10.65
CA GLY A 478 24.35 13.51 -11.45
C GLY A 478 23.47 13.38 -12.73
N SER A 479 22.99 12.17 -13.05
CA SER A 479 22.79 11.73 -14.46
C SER A 479 21.51 10.94 -14.79
N TYR A 480 21.29 10.73 -16.10
CA TYR A 480 20.31 9.82 -16.74
C TYR A 480 21.07 8.62 -17.37
N HIS A 481 20.39 7.50 -17.65
CA HIS A 481 20.98 6.32 -18.32
C HIS A 481 20.00 5.68 -19.32
N PHE A 482 20.54 4.92 -20.28
CA PHE A 482 19.83 3.94 -21.12
C PHE A 482 20.33 2.53 -20.72
N ARG A 483 19.44 1.53 -20.73
CA ARG A 483 19.73 0.11 -20.43
C ARG A 483 18.75 -0.79 -21.20
N ASN A 484 19.13 -2.06 -21.41
CA ASN A 484 18.23 -3.08 -21.97
C ASN A 484 17.23 -3.66 -20.95
N ASN A 485 17.48 -3.46 -19.65
CA ASN A 485 16.65 -3.95 -18.53
C ASN A 485 15.91 -2.79 -17.86
N SER A 486 14.72 -3.05 -17.33
CA SER A 486 13.87 -2.05 -16.67
C SER A 486 14.34 -1.78 -15.23
N GLU A 487 14.39 -0.51 -14.80
CA GLU A 487 14.69 -0.11 -13.41
C GLU A 487 13.52 0.71 -12.84
N ILE A 488 12.69 0.08 -12.01
CA ILE A 488 11.71 0.77 -11.16
C ILE A 488 12.50 1.52 -10.08
N LYS A 489 12.61 2.82 -10.25
CA LYS A 489 13.41 3.68 -9.38
C LYS A 489 12.54 4.27 -8.27
N MET A 490 12.35 3.54 -7.18
CA MET A 490 11.67 4.04 -5.97
C MET A 490 12.37 5.29 -5.45
N ALA A 491 13.67 5.16 -5.21
CA ALA A 491 14.46 6.17 -4.52
C ALA A 491 15.87 6.29 -5.12
N GLN A 492 16.67 7.20 -4.57
CA GLN A 492 18.10 7.34 -4.88
C GLN A 492 18.85 7.91 -3.68
N GLY A 493 20.02 7.36 -3.36
CA GLY A 493 20.65 7.55 -2.04
C GLY A 493 20.80 9.01 -1.59
N ALA A 494 21.20 9.90 -2.50
CA ALA A 494 21.42 11.31 -2.21
C ALA A 494 20.15 12.20 -2.25
N LYS A 495 18.96 11.61 -2.40
CA LYS A 495 17.66 12.16 -1.99
C LYS A 495 16.57 11.07 -2.02
N PRO A 496 16.34 10.33 -0.92
CA PRO A 496 15.51 9.14 -0.96
C PRO A 496 14.01 9.45 -1.16
N GLY A 497 13.45 10.36 -0.38
CA GLY A 497 12.03 10.77 -0.43
C GLY A 497 11.77 12.03 -1.27
N GLU A 498 12.46 12.20 -2.40
CA GLU A 498 12.29 13.35 -3.30
C GLU A 498 12.40 12.93 -4.78
N GLY A 499 11.55 13.50 -5.63
CA GLY A 499 11.53 13.20 -7.06
C GLY A 499 12.74 13.74 -7.83
N GLY A 500 12.92 13.30 -9.08
CA GLY A 500 13.98 13.80 -9.95
C GLY A 500 13.83 15.29 -10.28
N GLU A 501 14.91 16.06 -10.23
CA GLU A 501 14.95 17.49 -10.60
C GLU A 501 15.72 17.71 -11.91
N LEU A 502 15.24 18.62 -12.75
CA LEU A 502 16.00 19.23 -13.83
C LEU A 502 15.66 20.73 -13.94
N PRO A 503 16.59 21.64 -13.59
CA PRO A 503 16.37 23.09 -13.68
C PRO A 503 15.98 23.54 -15.09
N GLY A 504 15.02 24.46 -15.21
CA GLY A 504 14.42 24.83 -16.50
C GLY A 504 15.40 25.38 -17.54
N HIS A 505 16.44 26.09 -17.11
CA HIS A 505 17.54 26.55 -17.97
C HIS A 505 18.46 25.41 -18.49
N LYS A 506 18.17 24.14 -18.15
CA LYS A 506 18.73 22.92 -18.76
C LYS A 506 17.72 22.15 -19.61
N VAL A 507 16.47 22.60 -19.68
CA VAL A 507 15.41 22.05 -20.54
C VAL A 507 15.42 22.80 -21.87
N SER A 508 16.48 22.58 -22.66
CA SER A 508 16.56 23.03 -24.05
C SER A 508 15.46 22.37 -24.90
N GLU A 509 15.16 22.91 -26.07
CA GLU A 509 14.16 22.37 -27.02
C GLU A 509 14.25 20.85 -27.20
N TYR A 510 15.46 20.31 -27.44
CA TYR A 510 15.73 18.86 -27.54
C TYR A 510 15.37 18.03 -26.29
N ILE A 511 15.47 18.62 -25.09
CA ILE A 511 15.08 17.98 -23.83
C ILE A 511 13.56 18.12 -23.61
N GLY A 512 12.97 19.24 -24.04
CA GLY A 512 11.52 19.42 -24.07
C GLY A 512 10.84 18.40 -24.98
N SER A 513 11.34 18.23 -26.21
CA SER A 513 10.81 17.26 -27.17
C SER A 513 10.96 15.81 -26.70
N MET A 514 12.13 15.40 -26.20
CA MET A 514 12.34 14.05 -25.65
C MET A 514 11.61 13.77 -24.32
N ARG A 515 10.95 14.77 -23.73
CA ARG A 515 10.15 14.62 -22.50
C ARG A 515 8.71 15.10 -22.67
N HIS A 516 8.29 15.38 -23.90
CA HIS A 516 6.95 15.87 -24.25
C HIS A 516 6.49 17.06 -23.39
N THR A 517 7.41 17.99 -23.09
CA THR A 517 7.21 19.04 -22.07
C THR A 517 7.75 20.41 -22.52
N THR A 518 7.21 21.47 -21.93
CA THR A 518 7.49 22.88 -22.28
C THR A 518 8.98 23.24 -22.10
N PRO A 519 9.69 23.66 -23.17
CA PRO A 519 11.08 24.12 -23.07
C PRO A 519 11.24 25.29 -22.07
N GLY A 520 12.37 25.31 -21.36
CA GLY A 520 12.66 26.33 -20.35
C GLY A 520 11.96 26.15 -18.98
N VAL A 521 10.93 25.31 -18.88
CA VAL A 521 10.22 25.04 -17.61
C VAL A 521 11.02 24.08 -16.72
N GLY A 522 11.06 24.35 -15.41
CA GLY A 522 11.75 23.50 -14.44
C GLY A 522 10.97 22.22 -14.17
N LEU A 523 11.60 21.06 -14.36
CA LEU A 523 10.98 19.76 -14.14
C LEU A 523 11.31 19.25 -12.74
N ILE A 524 10.34 19.34 -11.84
CA ILE A 524 10.35 18.63 -10.56
C ILE A 524 9.41 17.44 -10.74
N SER A 525 9.95 16.23 -10.60
CA SER A 525 9.11 15.02 -10.60
C SER A 525 8.37 14.93 -9.26
N PRO A 526 7.16 14.36 -9.22
CA PRO A 526 6.53 13.99 -7.96
C PRO A 526 7.49 13.15 -7.09
N PRO A 527 7.50 13.33 -5.75
CA PRO A 527 8.29 12.48 -4.87
C PRO A 527 7.94 11.00 -4.98
N PRO A 528 6.65 10.62 -4.96
CA PRO A 528 6.30 9.25 -5.23
C PRO A 528 6.12 9.02 -6.73
N HIS A 529 6.29 7.77 -7.13
CA HIS A 529 5.49 7.23 -8.22
C HIS A 529 4.02 7.46 -7.84
N HIS A 530 3.20 8.13 -8.68
CA HIS A 530 1.74 8.27 -8.47
C HIS A 530 1.03 6.95 -8.76
N ASP A 531 1.68 5.92 -8.26
CA ASP A 531 1.62 4.58 -8.70
C ASP A 531 2.34 3.57 -7.78
N ILE A 532 2.71 3.81 -6.50
CA ILE A 532 3.16 2.73 -5.56
C ILE A 532 2.72 2.85 -4.04
N TYR A 533 1.46 2.50 -3.64
CA TYR A 533 0.89 2.15 -2.28
C TYR A 533 1.88 1.56 -1.28
N SER A 534 2.28 0.37 -1.67
CA SER A 534 2.35 -0.81 -0.84
C SER A 534 3.29 -1.78 -1.54
N ILE A 535 3.27 -3.05 -1.15
CA ILE A 535 4.01 -4.07 -1.86
C ILE A 535 3.25 -4.72 -3.03
N GLU A 536 1.93 -4.93 -2.95
CA GLU A 536 1.16 -5.35 -4.12
C GLU A 536 1.22 -4.29 -5.24
N ASP A 537 1.25 -3.02 -4.85
CA ASP A 537 1.45 -1.88 -5.75
C ASP A 537 2.78 -1.94 -6.52
N LEU A 538 3.88 -2.33 -5.88
CA LEU A 538 5.13 -2.53 -6.59
C LEU A 538 5.06 -3.78 -7.49
N ALA A 539 4.44 -4.86 -7.00
CA ALA A 539 4.25 -6.10 -7.76
C ALA A 539 3.53 -5.85 -9.08
N GLN A 540 2.60 -4.88 -9.11
CA GLN A 540 1.90 -4.57 -10.32
C GLN A 540 2.74 -3.83 -11.35
N LEU A 541 3.55 -2.84 -10.94
CA LEU A 541 4.43 -2.17 -11.91
C LEU A 541 5.47 -3.15 -12.48
N ILE A 542 5.91 -4.13 -11.69
CA ILE A 542 6.77 -5.24 -12.14
C ILE A 542 6.07 -6.08 -13.20
N HIS A 543 4.84 -6.51 -12.92
CA HIS A 543 4.02 -7.28 -13.84
C HIS A 543 3.77 -6.52 -15.16
N ASP A 544 3.43 -5.23 -15.09
CA ASP A 544 3.19 -4.37 -16.25
C ASP A 544 4.43 -4.25 -17.15
N LEU A 545 5.60 -4.03 -16.53
CA LEU A 545 6.88 -3.96 -17.22
C LEU A 545 7.29 -5.30 -17.84
N LYS A 546 6.86 -6.42 -17.26
CA LYS A 546 7.10 -7.76 -17.83
C LYS A 546 6.19 -8.07 -19.01
N HIS A 547 4.96 -7.56 -19.06
CA HIS A 547 4.05 -7.78 -20.20
C HIS A 547 4.42 -6.87 -21.38
N SER A 548 4.73 -5.60 -21.12
CA SER A 548 5.26 -4.68 -22.14
C SER A 548 6.68 -5.02 -22.63
N ASN A 549 7.46 -5.81 -21.88
CA ASN A 549 8.77 -6.31 -22.32
C ASN A 549 9.14 -7.67 -21.67
N PRO A 550 8.66 -8.81 -22.23
CA PRO A 550 8.82 -10.14 -21.61
C PRO A 550 10.26 -10.61 -21.42
N VAL A 551 11.21 -10.07 -22.20
CA VAL A 551 12.62 -10.47 -22.18
C VAL A 551 13.50 -9.63 -21.25
N ALA A 552 13.00 -8.51 -20.70
CA ALA A 552 13.77 -7.68 -19.79
C ALA A 552 13.78 -8.24 -18.36
N GLU A 553 14.92 -8.16 -17.65
CA GLU A 553 14.90 -8.23 -16.18
C GLU A 553 14.23 -6.95 -15.64
N VAL A 554 13.33 -7.10 -14.66
CA VAL A 554 12.78 -5.97 -13.91
C VAL A 554 13.56 -5.81 -12.61
N SER A 555 14.25 -4.69 -12.49
CA SER A 555 15.02 -4.30 -11.30
C SER A 555 14.29 -3.23 -10.49
N VAL A 556 14.38 -3.31 -9.16
CA VAL A 556 13.83 -2.30 -8.24
C VAL A 556 14.96 -1.63 -7.48
N LYS A 557 14.99 -0.29 -7.49
CA LYS A 557 16.04 0.50 -6.86
C LYS A 557 15.57 1.17 -5.58
N LEU A 558 16.03 0.60 -4.47
CA LEU A 558 15.85 1.07 -3.11
C LEU A 558 17.04 1.92 -2.65
N VAL A 559 16.88 2.56 -1.50
CA VAL A 559 17.98 3.17 -0.74
C VAL A 559 18.21 2.38 0.54
N SER A 560 19.46 2.28 0.98
CA SER A 560 19.81 1.74 2.30
C SER A 560 19.19 2.58 3.41
N GLU A 561 18.27 1.99 4.18
CA GLU A 561 17.69 2.54 5.40
C GLU A 561 17.27 1.40 6.35
N VAL A 562 16.85 1.72 7.57
CA VAL A 562 16.47 0.69 8.56
C VAL A 562 15.15 0.04 8.15
N GLY A 563 15.15 -1.26 7.91
CA GLY A 563 13.99 -2.00 7.38
C GLY A 563 14.04 -2.21 5.85
N VAL A 564 15.08 -1.73 5.15
CA VAL A 564 15.25 -2.01 3.71
C VAL A 564 15.32 -3.50 3.40
N GLY A 565 15.77 -4.35 4.32
CA GLY A 565 15.76 -5.80 4.14
C GLY A 565 14.35 -6.40 4.17
N VAL A 566 13.45 -5.79 4.94
CA VAL A 566 12.03 -6.13 5.02
C VAL A 566 11.31 -5.69 3.74
N VAL A 567 11.58 -4.47 3.26
CA VAL A 567 11.10 -4.00 1.94
C VAL A 567 11.63 -4.90 0.83
N ALA A 568 12.91 -5.28 0.84
CA ALA A 568 13.51 -6.19 -0.14
C ALA A 568 12.87 -7.59 -0.15
N ALA A 569 12.46 -8.12 1.00
CA ALA A 569 11.69 -9.37 1.06
C ALA A 569 10.31 -9.22 0.39
N GLY A 570 9.61 -8.11 0.65
CA GLY A 570 8.42 -7.74 -0.11
C GLY A 570 8.68 -7.70 -1.61
N VAL A 571 9.72 -6.98 -2.05
CA VAL A 571 10.11 -6.78 -3.46
C VAL A 571 10.41 -8.12 -4.16
N ALA A 572 10.99 -9.08 -3.44
CA ALA A 572 11.21 -10.43 -3.95
C ALA A 572 9.91 -11.25 -4.09
N LYS A 573 8.95 -11.09 -3.17
CA LYS A 573 7.59 -11.67 -3.27
C LYS A 573 6.79 -11.02 -4.42
N ALA A 574 7.01 -9.74 -4.66
CA ALA A 574 6.49 -8.94 -5.77
C ALA A 574 7.09 -9.31 -7.15
N LYS A 575 7.83 -10.43 -7.26
CA LYS A 575 8.44 -10.99 -8.48
C LYS A 575 9.52 -10.13 -9.16
N ALA A 576 10.16 -9.18 -8.46
CA ALA A 576 11.31 -8.48 -9.03
C ALA A 576 12.44 -9.47 -9.36
N ASP A 577 13.07 -9.34 -10.53
CA ASP A 577 14.22 -10.19 -10.91
C ASP A 577 15.51 -9.76 -10.16
N HIS A 578 15.56 -8.50 -9.73
CA HIS A 578 16.77 -7.82 -9.29
C HIS A 578 16.43 -6.68 -8.31
N ILE A 579 17.19 -6.56 -7.22
CA ILE A 579 17.06 -5.47 -6.23
C ILE A 579 18.40 -4.71 -6.14
N THR A 580 18.35 -3.39 -6.31
CA THR A 580 19.49 -2.48 -6.12
C THR A 580 19.38 -1.77 -4.78
N ILE A 581 20.36 -1.96 -3.90
CA ILE A 581 20.49 -1.21 -2.65
C ILE A 581 21.47 -0.04 -2.85
N SER A 582 20.94 1.19 -2.89
CA SER A 582 21.74 2.40 -3.10
C SER A 582 22.21 3.01 -1.77
N GLY A 583 23.50 3.31 -1.64
CA GLY A 583 24.08 4.03 -0.50
C GLY A 583 23.81 5.53 -0.56
N HIS A 584 23.71 6.16 0.61
CA HIS A 584 23.42 7.58 0.79
C HIS A 584 24.33 8.56 0.02
N ASP A 585 25.54 8.12 -0.35
CA ASP A 585 26.59 8.96 -0.93
C ASP A 585 26.61 8.98 -2.48
N GLY A 586 25.60 8.39 -3.12
CA GLY A 586 25.37 8.41 -4.56
C GLY A 586 25.33 9.82 -5.21
N GLY A 587 25.34 9.87 -6.55
CA GLY A 587 25.22 11.12 -7.32
C GLY A 587 23.77 11.40 -7.74
N THR A 588 23.33 12.66 -7.74
CA THR A 588 21.89 13.04 -7.88
C THR A 588 21.71 14.26 -8.81
N GLY A 589 20.94 14.20 -9.90
CA GLY A 589 20.97 15.15 -11.05
C GLY A 589 20.84 16.66 -10.78
N ALA A 590 20.07 16.98 -9.76
CA ALA A 590 19.91 18.23 -9.02
C ALA A 590 19.13 17.80 -7.76
N SER A 591 19.33 18.45 -6.62
CA SER A 591 18.93 17.88 -5.33
C SER A 591 18.81 18.95 -4.25
N SER A 592 17.88 18.73 -3.31
CA SER A 592 17.98 19.38 -2.02
C SER A 592 19.31 19.02 -1.34
N TRP A 593 19.89 20.01 -0.65
CA TRP A 593 21.15 19.83 0.06
C TRP A 593 20.98 19.03 1.35
N THR A 594 19.80 19.10 1.95
CA THR A 594 19.37 18.24 3.05
C THR A 594 19.36 16.77 2.63
N GLY A 595 18.81 16.43 1.45
CA GLY A 595 18.81 15.06 0.92
C GLY A 595 20.22 14.47 0.76
N VAL A 596 21.12 15.23 0.12
CA VAL A 596 22.53 14.82 -0.16
C VAL A 596 23.36 14.57 1.11
N LYS A 597 22.90 15.06 2.27
CA LYS A 597 23.66 15.02 3.53
C LYS A 597 23.03 14.14 4.60
N ASN A 598 21.71 14.07 4.65
CA ASN A 598 20.96 13.52 5.78
C ASN A 598 20.00 12.40 5.38
N GLY A 599 19.75 12.16 4.08
CA GLY A 599 18.92 11.06 3.61
C GLY A 599 19.73 9.78 3.39
N GLY A 600 19.17 8.63 3.80
CA GLY A 600 19.75 7.30 3.60
C GLY A 600 20.93 6.94 4.53
N LEU A 601 21.36 5.68 4.45
CA LEU A 601 22.46 5.08 5.19
C LEU A 601 23.60 4.59 4.27
N PRO A 602 24.78 4.25 4.83
CA PRO A 602 25.83 3.52 4.11
C PRO A 602 25.29 2.22 3.47
N TRP A 603 25.75 1.93 2.25
CA TRP A 603 25.25 0.77 1.48
C TRP A 603 25.60 -0.55 2.14
N GLU A 604 26.69 -0.62 2.91
CA GLU A 604 27.14 -1.81 3.63
C GLU A 604 26.04 -2.33 4.57
N LEU A 605 25.33 -1.42 5.27
CA LEU A 605 24.27 -1.79 6.20
C LEU A 605 23.05 -2.34 5.47
N GLY A 606 22.51 -1.61 4.48
CA GLY A 606 21.32 -2.04 3.76
C GLY A 606 21.54 -3.26 2.87
N LEU A 607 22.74 -3.42 2.29
CA LEU A 607 23.11 -4.61 1.52
C LEU A 607 23.16 -5.84 2.42
N ALA A 608 23.81 -5.74 3.58
CA ALA A 608 23.84 -6.83 4.55
C ALA A 608 22.46 -7.12 5.16
N GLU A 609 21.65 -6.10 5.45
CA GLU A 609 20.28 -6.28 5.94
C GLU A 609 19.40 -6.99 4.89
N ALA A 610 19.49 -6.59 3.62
CA ALA A 610 18.81 -7.26 2.50
C ALA A 610 19.32 -8.70 2.30
N GLN A 611 20.63 -8.92 2.28
CA GLN A 611 21.24 -10.26 2.19
C GLN A 611 20.75 -11.18 3.32
N GLN A 612 20.88 -10.73 4.57
CA GLN A 612 20.48 -11.50 5.75
C GLN A 612 18.97 -11.78 5.76
N THR A 613 18.14 -10.77 5.47
CA THR A 613 16.68 -10.92 5.47
C THR A 613 16.21 -11.84 4.34
N LEU A 614 16.72 -11.68 3.13
CA LEU A 614 16.34 -12.52 1.99
C LEU A 614 16.79 -13.98 2.15
N VAL A 615 17.94 -14.25 2.79
CA VAL A 615 18.37 -15.63 3.10
C VAL A 615 17.53 -16.23 4.22
N LEU A 616 17.28 -15.47 5.30
CA LEU A 616 16.41 -15.89 6.41
C LEU A 616 15.02 -16.32 5.92
N ASN A 617 14.45 -15.59 4.94
CA ASN A 617 13.12 -15.84 4.36
C ASN A 617 13.11 -16.78 3.12
N ASP A 618 14.26 -17.37 2.72
CA ASP A 618 14.42 -18.18 1.49
C ASP A 618 13.86 -17.52 0.19
N LEU A 619 14.13 -16.22 0.07
CA LEU A 619 13.85 -15.39 -1.10
C LEU A 619 15.12 -15.02 -1.88
N ARG A 620 16.30 -15.06 -1.24
CA ARG A 620 17.58 -14.61 -1.83
C ARG A 620 17.99 -15.36 -3.10
N SER A 621 17.57 -16.61 -3.22
CA SER A 621 17.79 -17.47 -4.39
C SER A 621 17.05 -16.99 -5.65
N ARG A 622 15.96 -16.21 -5.50
CA ARG A 622 15.04 -15.77 -6.57
C ARG A 622 15.46 -14.46 -7.22
N VAL A 623 16.18 -13.60 -6.47
CA VAL A 623 16.52 -12.23 -6.87
C VAL A 623 18.02 -12.04 -6.99
N LYS A 624 18.45 -11.23 -7.95
CA LYS A 624 19.82 -10.69 -7.98
C LYS A 624 19.95 -9.53 -6.99
N LEU A 625 21.10 -9.37 -6.32
CA LEU A 625 21.41 -8.13 -5.57
C LEU A 625 22.48 -7.29 -6.27
N GLN A 626 22.18 -6.01 -6.49
CA GLN A 626 23.17 -4.98 -6.83
C GLN A 626 23.34 -4.00 -5.68
N THR A 627 24.51 -3.39 -5.59
CA THR A 627 24.68 -2.15 -4.81
C THR A 627 25.34 -1.04 -5.64
N ASP A 628 24.94 0.21 -5.36
CA ASP A 628 25.71 1.39 -5.74
C ASP A 628 25.87 2.32 -4.53
N GLY A 629 26.87 3.20 -4.56
CA GLY A 629 27.26 3.99 -3.39
C GLY A 629 28.76 4.29 -3.41
N GLN A 630 29.15 5.27 -4.23
CA GLN A 630 30.54 5.73 -4.40
C GLN A 630 31.60 4.65 -4.70
N LEU A 631 31.24 3.43 -5.12
CA LEU A 631 32.19 2.38 -5.52
C LEU A 631 33.22 2.96 -6.53
N LYS A 632 34.52 2.76 -6.24
CA LYS A 632 35.64 3.32 -7.04
C LYS A 632 36.83 2.36 -7.19
N THR A 633 36.96 1.37 -6.32
CA THR A 633 38.10 0.44 -6.25
C THR A 633 37.62 -1.00 -6.32
N GLY A 634 38.50 -1.91 -6.72
CA GLY A 634 38.26 -3.35 -6.63
C GLY A 634 38.11 -3.83 -5.19
N ARG A 635 38.66 -3.10 -4.21
CA ARG A 635 38.37 -3.34 -2.78
C ARG A 635 36.90 -3.11 -2.43
N ASP A 636 36.29 -2.03 -2.92
CA ASP A 636 34.87 -1.71 -2.62
C ASP A 636 33.97 -2.83 -3.16
N VAL A 637 34.24 -3.28 -4.39
CA VAL A 637 33.55 -4.42 -5.03
C VAL A 637 33.77 -5.73 -4.30
N ALA A 638 35.00 -6.03 -3.87
CA ALA A 638 35.29 -7.23 -3.10
C ALA A 638 34.53 -7.25 -1.76
N ILE A 639 34.41 -6.11 -1.07
CA ILE A 639 33.61 -6.00 0.16
C ILE A 639 32.11 -6.16 -0.15
N ALA A 640 31.61 -5.50 -1.19
CA ALA A 640 30.21 -5.63 -1.61
C ALA A 640 29.84 -7.07 -1.98
N ALA A 641 30.71 -7.80 -2.69
CA ALA A 641 30.51 -9.22 -2.99
C ALA A 641 30.42 -10.06 -1.69
N LEU A 642 31.39 -9.90 -0.78
CA LEU A 642 31.40 -10.61 0.51
C LEU A 642 30.18 -10.27 1.38
N LEU A 643 29.60 -9.07 1.27
CA LEU A 643 28.35 -8.69 1.95
C LEU A 643 27.06 -9.14 1.23
N GLY A 644 27.13 -9.63 -0.01
CA GLY A 644 26.00 -10.26 -0.72
C GLY A 644 25.68 -9.75 -2.12
N ALA A 645 26.39 -8.75 -2.66
CA ALA A 645 26.12 -8.23 -4.01
C ALA A 645 26.67 -9.12 -5.13
N GLU A 646 25.93 -9.19 -6.23
CA GLU A 646 26.28 -9.87 -7.49
C GLU A 646 26.63 -8.86 -8.59
N GLU A 647 26.00 -7.67 -8.58
CA GLU A 647 26.24 -6.58 -9.51
C GLU A 647 26.61 -5.27 -8.79
N PHE A 648 27.32 -4.37 -9.49
CA PHE A 648 28.00 -3.21 -8.89
C PHE A 648 27.77 -1.96 -9.75
N GLY A 649 27.06 -0.97 -9.21
CA GLY A 649 26.72 0.26 -9.93
C GLY A 649 27.81 1.34 -9.82
N PHE A 650 28.30 1.79 -10.97
CA PHE A 650 29.32 2.84 -11.06
C PHE A 650 28.81 4.09 -11.77
N ALA A 651 28.93 5.24 -11.11
CA ALA A 651 28.60 6.55 -11.70
C ALA A 651 29.73 7.57 -11.54
N THR A 652 30.16 7.87 -10.30
CA THR A 652 31.16 8.93 -10.05
C THR A 652 32.55 8.57 -10.61
N GLY A 653 32.98 7.32 -10.52
CA GLY A 653 34.26 6.85 -11.08
C GLY A 653 34.36 7.03 -12.60
N PRO A 654 33.45 6.44 -13.40
CA PRO A 654 33.39 6.62 -14.85
C PRO A 654 33.29 8.09 -15.29
N LEU A 655 32.51 8.92 -14.59
CA LEU A 655 32.45 10.36 -14.88
C LEU A 655 33.80 11.07 -14.67
N ILE A 656 34.59 10.67 -13.67
CA ILE A 656 35.95 11.20 -13.46
C ILE A 656 36.89 10.75 -14.59
N ALA A 657 36.81 9.48 -15.03
CA ALA A 657 37.58 8.99 -16.19
C ALA A 657 37.25 9.74 -17.50
N LEU A 658 35.98 10.14 -17.68
CA LEU A 658 35.52 11.01 -18.76
C LEU A 658 35.91 12.50 -18.60
N GLY A 659 36.63 12.87 -17.52
CA GLY A 659 37.17 14.22 -17.30
C GLY A 659 36.49 15.05 -16.21
N CYS A 660 35.62 14.47 -15.38
CA CYS A 660 34.92 15.24 -14.33
C CYS A 660 35.87 15.68 -13.21
N ILE A 661 36.29 16.95 -13.26
CA ILE A 661 37.11 17.61 -12.23
C ILE A 661 36.38 17.87 -10.89
N MET A 662 35.24 17.21 -10.64
CA MET A 662 34.47 17.25 -9.38
C MET A 662 34.16 18.66 -8.84
N MET A 663 33.88 19.61 -9.76
CA MET A 663 33.55 21.02 -9.47
C MET A 663 32.16 21.23 -8.83
N ARG A 664 31.26 20.24 -8.91
CA ARG A 664 29.93 20.22 -8.23
C ARG A 664 28.92 21.28 -8.71
N LYS A 665 29.21 21.98 -9.82
CA LYS A 665 28.34 23.03 -10.44
C LYS A 665 27.32 22.54 -11.49
N CYS A 666 27.16 21.24 -11.67
CA CYS A 666 26.42 20.64 -12.81
C CYS A 666 24.92 21.03 -12.90
N HIS A 667 24.33 21.62 -11.86
CA HIS A 667 22.95 22.10 -11.80
C HIS A 667 22.80 23.52 -12.35
N LEU A 668 23.88 24.31 -12.35
CA LEU A 668 23.94 25.69 -12.87
C LEU A 668 24.14 25.76 -14.39
N ASN A 669 24.11 24.61 -15.07
CA ASN A 669 24.50 24.44 -16.48
C ASN A 669 25.95 24.85 -16.83
N THR A 670 26.76 25.37 -15.90
CA THR A 670 28.13 25.84 -16.15
C THR A 670 29.20 24.75 -15.96
N CYS A 671 29.09 23.60 -16.64
CA CYS A 671 30.10 22.54 -16.55
C CYS A 671 31.33 22.91 -17.43
N PRO A 672 32.54 23.11 -16.86
CA PRO A 672 33.69 23.62 -17.62
C PRO A 672 34.28 22.61 -18.61
N VAL A 673 33.95 21.32 -18.46
CA VAL A 673 34.47 20.17 -19.22
C VAL A 673 33.37 19.50 -20.07
N GLY A 674 32.26 20.19 -20.34
CA GLY A 674 31.18 19.72 -21.23
C GLY A 674 30.32 18.56 -20.74
N ILE A 675 30.72 17.82 -19.70
CA ILE A 675 30.04 16.60 -19.23
C ILE A 675 28.57 16.81 -18.84
N ALA A 676 28.28 17.81 -18.01
CA ALA A 676 26.99 17.94 -17.33
C ALA A 676 26.33 19.31 -17.58
N THR A 677 26.23 19.66 -18.86
CA THR A 677 25.70 20.93 -19.36
C THR A 677 24.97 20.72 -20.69
N GLN A 678 23.95 21.54 -20.95
CA GLN A 678 23.28 21.66 -22.24
C GLN A 678 23.68 22.94 -23.01
N ASP A 679 24.55 23.77 -22.45
CA ASP A 679 25.17 24.90 -23.14
C ASP A 679 26.02 24.38 -24.32
N PRO A 680 25.76 24.80 -25.58
CA PRO A 680 26.48 24.29 -26.74
C PRO A 680 27.99 24.60 -26.73
N GLU A 681 28.42 25.75 -26.22
CA GLU A 681 29.82 26.17 -26.19
C GLU A 681 30.61 25.47 -25.07
N LEU A 682 29.93 25.10 -23.98
CA LEU A 682 30.52 24.25 -22.94
C LEU A 682 30.53 22.78 -23.36
N ARG A 683 29.50 22.27 -24.07
CA ARG A 683 29.48 20.90 -24.60
C ARG A 683 30.64 20.61 -25.55
N LYS A 684 31.07 21.58 -26.37
CA LYS A 684 32.30 21.49 -27.20
C LYS A 684 33.59 21.21 -26.43
N LYS A 685 33.60 21.37 -25.10
CA LYS A 685 34.75 21.12 -24.21
C LYS A 685 34.80 19.69 -23.66
N PHE A 686 33.85 18.84 -24.03
CA PHE A 686 33.87 17.43 -23.67
C PHE A 686 34.93 16.67 -24.48
N ALA A 687 35.93 16.13 -23.78
CA ALA A 687 37.05 15.40 -24.39
C ALA A 687 37.12 13.91 -23.98
N GLY A 688 36.17 13.43 -23.16
CA GLY A 688 36.14 12.05 -22.69
C GLY A 688 35.83 11.05 -23.81
N GLN A 689 36.61 9.97 -23.90
CA GLN A 689 36.43 8.91 -24.90
C GLN A 689 35.94 7.61 -24.23
N PRO A 690 35.24 6.71 -24.95
CA PRO A 690 34.80 5.41 -24.42
C PRO A 690 35.93 4.59 -23.78
N GLU A 691 37.12 4.64 -24.38
CA GLU A 691 38.34 3.97 -23.94
C GLU A 691 38.73 4.35 -22.50
N HIS A 692 38.43 5.58 -22.05
CA HIS A 692 38.72 6.01 -20.69
C HIS A 692 37.89 5.21 -19.66
N VAL A 693 36.63 4.93 -19.98
CA VAL A 693 35.74 4.12 -19.12
C VAL A 693 36.10 2.65 -19.23
N ILE A 694 36.41 2.15 -20.43
CA ILE A 694 36.87 0.77 -20.64
C ILE A 694 38.14 0.49 -19.81
N ASN A 695 39.13 1.37 -19.87
CA ASN A 695 40.37 1.25 -19.10
C ASN A 695 40.12 1.35 -17.58
N PHE A 696 39.21 2.23 -17.14
CA PHE A 696 38.79 2.28 -15.72
C PHE A 696 38.19 0.95 -15.25
N MET A 697 37.31 0.33 -16.05
CA MET A 697 36.70 -0.96 -15.69
C MET A 697 37.72 -2.11 -15.71
N PHE A 698 38.67 -2.13 -16.64
CA PHE A 698 39.74 -3.14 -16.66
C PHE A 698 40.65 -3.04 -15.43
N MET A 699 41.13 -1.85 -15.07
CA MET A 699 41.96 -1.65 -13.88
C MET A 699 41.22 -2.05 -12.60
N LEU A 700 39.93 -1.72 -12.50
CA LEU A 700 39.09 -2.11 -11.37
C LEU A 700 38.91 -3.65 -11.31
N ALA A 701 38.66 -4.30 -12.45
CA ALA A 701 38.53 -5.76 -12.52
C ALA A 701 39.84 -6.49 -12.17
N GLU A 702 41.00 -5.95 -12.53
CA GLU A 702 42.31 -6.49 -12.14
C GLU A 702 42.54 -6.37 -10.61
N GLU A 703 42.13 -5.25 -10.00
CA GLU A 703 42.17 -5.09 -8.53
C GLU A 703 41.24 -6.08 -7.83
N VAL A 704 40.01 -6.31 -8.33
CA VAL A 704 39.11 -7.36 -7.82
C VAL A 704 39.77 -8.74 -7.90
N GLN A 705 40.42 -9.06 -9.03
CA GLN A 705 41.13 -10.33 -9.20
C GLN A 705 42.32 -10.48 -8.23
N ASP A 706 42.97 -9.39 -7.80
CA ASP A 706 43.99 -9.46 -6.73
C ASP A 706 43.40 -9.85 -5.38
N TYR A 707 42.28 -9.25 -4.98
CA TYR A 707 41.58 -9.66 -3.76
C TYR A 707 41.05 -11.10 -3.85
N MET A 708 40.49 -11.52 -4.99
CA MET A 708 40.11 -12.92 -5.23
C MET A 708 41.30 -13.87 -5.02
N ARG A 709 42.42 -13.62 -5.69
CA ARG A 709 43.66 -14.42 -5.58
C ARG A 709 44.18 -14.49 -4.15
N ARG A 710 44.13 -13.38 -3.40
CA ARG A 710 44.62 -13.29 -2.00
C ARG A 710 43.68 -13.91 -0.97
N LEU A 711 42.38 -13.98 -1.27
CA LEU A 711 41.37 -14.64 -0.43
C LEU A 711 41.16 -16.12 -0.81
N GLY A 712 41.78 -16.59 -1.91
CA GLY A 712 41.74 -17.99 -2.35
C GLY A 712 40.60 -18.34 -3.33
N PHE A 713 39.85 -17.36 -3.80
CA PHE A 713 38.70 -17.56 -4.70
C PHE A 713 39.10 -17.58 -6.18
N ARG A 714 38.35 -18.34 -6.99
CA ARG A 714 38.57 -18.47 -8.45
C ARG A 714 37.47 -17.80 -9.27
N ARG A 715 36.23 -17.81 -8.79
CA ARG A 715 35.10 -17.08 -9.38
C ARG A 715 34.62 -16.02 -8.38
N LEU A 716 34.05 -14.92 -8.90
CA LEU A 716 33.41 -13.92 -8.02
C LEU A 716 32.19 -14.52 -7.32
N ASP A 717 31.43 -15.39 -8.02
CA ASP A 717 30.38 -16.27 -7.50
C ASP A 717 30.70 -16.90 -6.13
N ASP A 718 31.95 -17.34 -5.94
CA ASP A 718 32.39 -18.12 -4.76
C ASP A 718 32.55 -17.22 -3.52
N MET A 719 32.65 -15.90 -3.72
CA MET A 719 32.74 -14.87 -2.66
C MET A 719 31.37 -14.40 -2.16
N ILE A 720 30.28 -14.65 -2.89
CA ILE A 720 29.05 -13.89 -2.69
C ILE A 720 28.37 -14.26 -1.37
N GLY A 721 28.20 -13.27 -0.51
CA GLY A 721 27.65 -13.43 0.84
C GLY A 721 28.62 -14.01 1.88
N ARG A 722 29.91 -14.20 1.55
CA ARG A 722 30.94 -14.73 2.45
C ARG A 722 31.45 -13.70 3.48
N ALA A 723 30.53 -13.18 4.30
CA ALA A 723 30.82 -12.20 5.34
C ALA A 723 31.81 -12.72 6.39
N ASP A 724 31.94 -14.04 6.55
CA ASP A 724 32.94 -14.72 7.39
C ASP A 724 34.40 -14.42 7.00
N MET A 725 34.65 -14.03 5.75
CA MET A 725 35.98 -13.61 5.26
C MET A 725 36.34 -12.17 5.66
N LEU A 726 35.38 -11.40 6.20
CA LEU A 726 35.57 -10.03 6.68
C LEU A 726 35.83 -10.02 8.20
N LYS A 727 36.68 -9.08 8.65
CA LYS A 727 36.90 -8.83 10.08
C LYS A 727 37.17 -7.36 10.36
N VAL A 728 36.71 -6.88 11.52
CA VAL A 728 36.97 -5.52 11.98
C VAL A 728 38.47 -5.33 12.25
N ASN A 729 39.12 -4.44 11.50
CA ASN A 729 40.48 -4.01 11.81
C ASN A 729 40.45 -3.06 13.02
N LYS A 730 40.66 -3.62 14.22
CA LYS A 730 40.65 -2.87 15.49
C LYS A 730 41.73 -1.78 15.54
N ASP A 731 42.86 -2.00 14.89
CA ASP A 731 43.99 -1.06 14.86
C ASP A 731 43.72 0.17 13.98
N ALA A 732 42.72 0.09 13.10
CA ALA A 732 42.22 1.22 12.30
C ALA A 732 41.06 1.98 12.97
N LEU A 733 40.61 1.58 14.17
CA LEU A 733 39.52 2.26 14.86
C LEU A 733 40.01 3.52 15.57
N HIS A 734 39.57 4.67 15.06
CA HIS A 734 39.70 5.96 15.73
C HIS A 734 38.95 5.96 17.08
N TYR A 735 39.35 6.80 18.05
CA TYR A 735 38.75 6.79 19.40
C TYR A 735 37.23 7.02 19.42
N LYS A 736 36.67 7.66 18.37
CA LYS A 736 35.22 7.82 18.18
C LYS A 736 34.50 6.58 17.63
N SER A 737 35.19 5.72 16.90
CA SER A 737 34.65 4.47 16.31
C SER A 737 35.04 3.21 17.08
N ALA A 738 35.96 3.30 18.06
CA ALA A 738 36.40 2.19 18.90
C ALA A 738 35.31 1.51 19.77
N LYS A 739 34.08 2.05 19.78
CA LYS A 739 32.89 1.46 20.43
C LYS A 739 31.80 1.02 19.44
N LEU A 740 32.05 1.07 18.13
CA LEU A 740 31.11 0.53 17.14
C LEU A 740 31.17 -1.00 17.18
N ASP A 741 30.02 -1.62 17.46
CA ASP A 741 29.84 -3.04 17.20
C ASP A 741 29.42 -3.21 15.75
N LEU A 742 30.28 -3.86 14.96
CA LEU A 742 30.02 -4.23 13.57
C LEU A 742 29.73 -5.73 13.44
N SER A 743 29.58 -6.48 14.54
CA SER A 743 29.24 -7.90 14.48
C SER A 743 27.89 -8.19 13.79
N PRO A 744 26.82 -7.35 13.88
CA PRO A 744 25.58 -7.59 13.13
C PRO A 744 25.76 -7.48 11.60
N LEU A 745 26.66 -6.60 11.14
CA LEU A 745 27.02 -6.43 9.73
C LEU A 745 27.79 -7.66 9.19
N LEU A 746 28.54 -8.35 10.04
CA LEU A 746 29.42 -9.46 9.68
C LEU A 746 28.81 -10.85 9.97
N VAL A 747 27.50 -10.94 10.24
CA VAL A 747 26.81 -12.22 10.32
C VAL A 747 26.75 -12.85 8.93
N ASP A 748 27.40 -14.02 8.77
CA ASP A 748 27.22 -14.88 7.60
C ASP A 748 25.74 -15.28 7.50
N ALA A 749 25.07 -14.80 6.46
CA ALA A 749 23.66 -15.03 6.22
C ALA A 749 23.31 -16.52 6.12
N LYS A 750 24.25 -17.38 5.71
CA LYS A 750 24.05 -18.84 5.68
C LYS A 750 23.84 -19.45 7.07
N THR A 751 24.27 -18.77 8.14
CA THR A 751 24.00 -19.20 9.52
C THR A 751 22.59 -18.86 10.00
N LEU A 752 21.83 -18.06 9.24
CA LEU A 752 20.43 -17.72 9.52
C LEU A 752 19.46 -18.74 8.91
N ASN A 753 19.79 -19.28 7.74
CA ASN A 753 19.09 -20.37 7.08
C ASN A 753 20.10 -21.16 6.22
N ASP A 754 20.37 -22.40 6.60
CA ASP A 754 21.42 -23.24 6.00
C ASP A 754 21.03 -23.87 4.65
N LYS A 755 19.72 -23.89 4.36
CA LYS A 755 19.10 -24.44 3.14
C LYS A 755 18.94 -23.39 2.05
N ALA A 756 18.79 -22.12 2.43
CA ALA A 756 18.53 -21.02 1.50
C ALA A 756 19.76 -20.66 0.65
N GLY A 757 19.50 -20.23 -0.58
CA GLY A 757 20.53 -19.78 -1.51
C GLY A 757 21.09 -18.40 -1.16
N VAL A 758 22.41 -18.25 -1.03
CA VAL A 758 23.06 -16.97 -0.68
C VAL A 758 23.26 -16.00 -1.86
N ARG A 759 22.90 -16.42 -3.08
CA ARG A 759 22.98 -15.65 -4.34
C ARG A 759 21.83 -16.09 -5.28
N LYS A 760 21.61 -15.41 -6.41
CA LYS A 760 20.59 -15.84 -7.39
C LYS A 760 20.95 -17.23 -7.94
N GLN A 761 19.97 -18.12 -7.91
CA GLN A 761 20.09 -19.53 -8.32
C GLN A 761 18.86 -20.04 -9.08
N GLN A 762 17.74 -19.33 -8.99
CA GLN A 762 16.50 -19.60 -9.73
C GLN A 762 15.96 -18.31 -10.35
N GLU A 763 15.21 -18.46 -11.43
CA GLU A 763 14.50 -17.36 -12.09
C GLU A 763 13.13 -17.13 -11.43
N GLN A 764 12.62 -15.89 -11.49
CA GLN A 764 11.27 -15.58 -11.03
C GLN A 764 10.22 -16.18 -11.97
N GLN A 765 9.15 -16.74 -11.41
CA GLN A 765 8.06 -17.34 -12.18
C GLN A 765 7.05 -16.27 -12.61
N HIS A 766 7.31 -15.68 -13.77
CA HIS A 766 6.46 -14.66 -14.41
C HIS A 766 5.34 -15.29 -15.25
N THR A 767 4.13 -14.76 -15.11
CA THR A 767 2.88 -15.31 -15.67
C THR A 767 2.53 -14.77 -17.06
N VAL A 768 3.49 -14.19 -17.79
CA VAL A 768 3.25 -13.58 -19.12
C VAL A 768 2.70 -14.59 -20.13
N HIS A 769 3.11 -15.85 -20.02
CA HIS A 769 2.64 -16.94 -20.87
C HIS A 769 1.23 -17.45 -20.53
N GLU A 770 0.66 -17.00 -19.41
CA GLU A 770 -0.71 -17.30 -18.95
C GLU A 770 -1.67 -16.15 -19.28
N ALA A 771 -1.15 -15.00 -19.75
CA ALA A 771 -1.95 -13.81 -20.02
C ALA A 771 -2.70 -13.89 -21.36
N LEU A 772 -3.95 -13.40 -21.35
CA LEU A 772 -4.85 -13.39 -22.51
C LEU A 772 -4.29 -12.68 -23.76
N ASP A 773 -3.36 -11.73 -23.59
CA ASP A 773 -2.64 -11.12 -24.73
C ASP A 773 -2.00 -12.18 -25.66
N MET A 774 -1.61 -13.34 -25.14
CA MET A 774 -1.03 -14.43 -25.92
C MET A 774 -2.03 -15.00 -26.94
N GLU A 775 -3.32 -15.05 -26.61
CA GLU A 775 -4.38 -15.39 -27.56
C GLU A 775 -4.65 -14.23 -28.53
N PHE A 776 -4.64 -12.98 -28.05
CA PHE A 776 -4.82 -11.81 -28.92
C PHE A 776 -3.71 -11.68 -29.97
N ILE A 777 -2.46 -12.05 -29.64
CA ILE A 777 -1.34 -12.09 -30.60
C ILE A 777 -1.59 -13.13 -31.70
N GLU A 778 -2.15 -14.30 -31.38
CA GLU A 778 -2.49 -15.33 -32.37
C GLU A 778 -3.69 -14.92 -33.24
N LEU A 779 -4.75 -14.36 -32.64
CA LEU A 779 -5.90 -13.84 -33.37
C LEU A 779 -5.54 -12.62 -34.23
N ALA A 780 -4.59 -11.79 -33.79
CA ALA A 780 -4.08 -10.63 -34.53
C ALA A 780 -2.95 -10.97 -35.53
N ARG A 781 -2.58 -12.24 -35.71
CA ARG A 781 -1.44 -12.66 -36.56
C ARG A 781 -1.47 -12.03 -37.96
N ASP A 782 -2.63 -11.96 -38.61
CA ASP A 782 -2.78 -11.35 -39.95
C ASP A 782 -2.69 -9.81 -39.94
N ALA A 783 -3.08 -9.15 -38.85
CA ALA A 783 -2.81 -7.73 -38.65
C ALA A 783 -1.33 -7.44 -38.43
N ILE A 784 -0.68 -8.23 -37.56
CA ILE A 784 0.75 -8.08 -37.21
C ILE A 784 1.65 -8.39 -38.42
N GLU A 785 1.35 -9.42 -39.20
CA GLU A 785 2.16 -9.84 -40.36
C GLU A 785 1.82 -9.12 -41.66
N LYS A 786 0.54 -8.88 -41.95
CA LYS A 786 0.06 -8.44 -43.29
C LYS A 786 -0.60 -7.06 -43.26
N LYS A 787 -0.76 -6.44 -42.09
CA LYS A 787 -1.49 -5.17 -41.86
C LYS A 787 -2.94 -5.22 -42.35
N GLN A 788 -3.57 -6.39 -42.25
CA GLN A 788 -4.99 -6.57 -42.54
C GLN A 788 -5.83 -6.22 -41.30
N PRO A 789 -6.89 -5.40 -41.42
CA PRO A 789 -7.75 -5.08 -40.28
C PRO A 789 -8.41 -6.32 -39.66
N VAL A 790 -8.33 -6.46 -38.34
CA VAL A 790 -8.98 -7.53 -37.56
C VAL A 790 -9.83 -6.95 -36.44
N VAL A 791 -10.93 -7.62 -36.12
CA VAL A 791 -11.75 -7.35 -34.94
C VAL A 791 -11.74 -8.59 -34.06
N ILE A 792 -11.29 -8.43 -32.82
CA ILE A 792 -11.23 -9.48 -31.80
C ILE A 792 -12.31 -9.17 -30.76
N LYS A 793 -13.11 -10.18 -30.41
CA LYS A 793 -14.13 -10.14 -29.36
C LYS A 793 -13.72 -11.06 -28.20
N HIS A 794 -13.63 -10.58 -26.96
CA HIS A 794 -13.24 -11.42 -25.81
C HIS A 794 -13.80 -10.98 -24.44
N GLN A 795 -13.67 -11.81 -23.42
CA GLN A 795 -14.49 -11.88 -22.21
C GLN A 795 -13.57 -11.93 -20.92
N ILE A 796 -13.69 -11.00 -19.92
CA ILE A 796 -12.63 -10.46 -18.99
C ILE A 796 -12.92 -9.60 -17.61
N SER A 797 -13.43 -10.15 -16.44
CA SER A 797 -13.57 -9.86 -14.90
C SER A 797 -12.46 -9.05 -14.28
N ASN A 798 -12.28 -8.98 -12.95
CA ASN A 798 -10.99 -8.83 -12.28
C ASN A 798 -9.78 -9.63 -12.81
N LEU A 799 -9.47 -10.85 -12.39
CA LEU A 799 -8.30 -11.69 -12.80
C LEU A 799 -7.22 -11.28 -13.89
N ASN A 800 -7.45 -11.13 -15.22
CA ASN A 800 -6.32 -10.88 -16.19
C ASN A 800 -5.57 -9.59 -15.86
N ARG A 801 -4.36 -9.40 -16.41
CA ARG A 801 -3.58 -8.21 -16.10
C ARG A 801 -2.90 -7.56 -17.29
N THR A 802 -2.83 -6.23 -17.21
CA THR A 802 -2.06 -5.37 -18.13
C THR A 802 -2.48 -5.54 -19.60
N LEU A 803 -3.77 -5.83 -19.83
CA LEU A 803 -4.23 -6.35 -21.12
C LEU A 803 -4.02 -5.33 -22.27
N GLY A 804 -3.54 -5.83 -23.41
CA GLY A 804 -3.10 -5.05 -24.57
C GLY A 804 -1.60 -4.75 -24.59
N ALA A 805 -0.86 -4.92 -23.49
CA ALA A 805 0.55 -4.53 -23.39
C ALA A 805 1.51 -5.49 -24.11
N THR A 806 1.27 -6.80 -24.05
CA THR A 806 2.11 -7.82 -24.72
C THR A 806 1.80 -7.88 -26.22
N LEU A 807 0.55 -7.63 -26.61
CA LEU A 807 0.18 -7.38 -28.00
C LEU A 807 0.90 -6.13 -28.55
N SER A 808 0.91 -5.04 -27.77
CA SER A 808 1.64 -3.82 -28.09
C SER A 808 3.16 -4.05 -28.19
N HIS A 809 3.73 -4.94 -27.35
CA HIS A 809 5.12 -5.35 -27.44
C HIS A 809 5.46 -5.93 -28.82
N GLU A 810 4.72 -6.91 -29.32
CA GLU A 810 4.99 -7.53 -30.63
C GLU A 810 4.83 -6.55 -31.80
N ILE A 811 3.90 -5.59 -31.71
CA ILE A 811 3.76 -4.51 -32.70
C ILE A 811 4.98 -3.58 -32.66
N CYS A 812 5.34 -3.04 -31.50
CA CYS A 812 6.46 -2.11 -31.33
C CYS A 812 7.81 -2.75 -31.67
N LYS A 813 8.00 -4.03 -31.33
CA LYS A 813 9.16 -4.87 -31.69
C LYS A 813 9.33 -5.04 -33.21
N ARG A 814 8.24 -4.94 -33.99
CA ARG A 814 8.24 -5.13 -35.46
C ARG A 814 8.21 -3.82 -36.24
N TYR A 815 7.58 -2.77 -35.70
CA TYR A 815 7.30 -1.51 -36.41
C TYR A 815 7.77 -0.23 -35.67
N GLY A 816 8.28 -0.35 -34.44
CA GLY A 816 8.65 0.79 -33.60
C GLY A 816 7.45 1.70 -33.29
N GLU A 817 7.76 2.97 -32.98
CA GLU A 817 6.77 4.04 -32.70
C GLU A 817 5.79 4.30 -33.86
N SER A 818 6.08 3.82 -35.08
CA SER A 818 5.17 3.93 -36.22
C SER A 818 3.98 2.96 -36.16
N GLY A 819 4.10 1.85 -35.41
CA GLY A 819 3.03 0.89 -35.18
C GLY A 819 2.36 0.31 -36.42
N LEU A 820 1.07 0.02 -36.28
CA LEU A 820 0.17 -0.30 -37.39
C LEU A 820 -0.65 0.95 -37.81
N PRO A 821 -1.23 0.97 -39.02
CA PRO A 821 -2.23 1.97 -39.39
C PRO A 821 -3.38 2.00 -38.37
N ASP A 822 -3.99 3.17 -38.22
CA ASP A 822 -5.06 3.39 -37.24
C ASP A 822 -6.26 2.45 -37.51
N GLY A 823 -6.78 1.81 -36.47
CA GLY A 823 -7.85 0.80 -36.59
C GLY A 823 -7.46 -0.56 -37.20
N THR A 824 -6.17 -0.92 -37.32
CA THR A 824 -5.77 -2.24 -37.87
C THR A 824 -6.07 -3.39 -36.91
N ILE A 825 -6.02 -3.18 -35.60
CA ILE A 825 -6.49 -4.15 -34.60
C ILE A 825 -7.57 -3.49 -33.76
N HIS A 826 -8.73 -4.11 -33.70
CA HIS A 826 -9.88 -3.63 -32.94
C HIS A 826 -10.22 -4.67 -31.87
N LEU A 827 -9.80 -4.42 -30.62
CA LEU A 827 -10.22 -5.20 -29.47
C LEU A 827 -11.58 -4.67 -29.01
N LYS A 828 -12.60 -5.53 -29.03
CA LYS A 828 -13.91 -5.34 -28.37
C LYS A 828 -13.99 -6.42 -27.31
N LEU A 829 -14.37 -6.09 -26.09
CA LEU A 829 -14.28 -7.02 -24.95
C LEU A 829 -15.71 -7.09 -24.30
N GLU A 830 -16.29 -8.15 -23.63
CA GLU A 830 -17.77 -8.29 -23.18
C GLU A 830 -18.23 -8.69 -21.64
N GLY A 831 -18.37 -7.84 -20.53
CA GLY A 831 -18.24 -7.78 -18.96
C GLY A 831 -17.31 -6.73 -18.13
N HIS A 832 -16.70 -7.03 -16.97
CA HIS A 832 -15.99 -6.03 -16.05
C HIS A 832 -14.45 -5.84 -16.22
N GLY A 833 -13.89 -4.63 -16.46
CA GLY A 833 -12.52 -4.49 -17.03
C GLY A 833 -11.40 -3.78 -16.33
N GLY A 834 -10.21 -3.83 -16.92
CA GLY A 834 -9.05 -3.14 -16.40
C GLY A 834 -7.89 -4.11 -16.35
N GLN A 835 -7.29 -4.24 -15.19
CA GLN A 835 -6.76 -3.08 -14.49
C GLN A 835 -5.46 -2.68 -15.30
N SER A 836 -5.04 -1.42 -15.37
CA SER A 836 -3.94 -0.94 -16.24
C SER A 836 -4.14 -1.35 -17.70
N LEU A 837 -5.41 -1.38 -18.10
CA LEU A 837 -5.87 -1.79 -19.42
C LEU A 837 -5.31 -0.82 -20.46
N GLY A 838 -4.73 -1.37 -21.52
CA GLY A 838 -4.00 -0.58 -22.51
C GLY A 838 -2.75 0.11 -21.96
N PHE A 839 -2.07 -0.48 -20.97
CA PHE A 839 -0.74 0.00 -20.58
C PHE A 839 0.21 0.00 -21.78
N GLY A 840 0.73 1.18 -22.14
CA GLY A 840 1.63 1.33 -23.27
C GLY A 840 0.99 1.03 -24.63
N LEU A 841 -0.35 1.08 -24.75
CA LEU A 841 -1.07 0.62 -25.93
C LEU A 841 -0.55 1.30 -27.21
N ALA A 842 -0.12 0.46 -28.15
CA ALA A 842 0.58 0.88 -29.37
C ALA A 842 -0.36 1.40 -30.46
N ARG A 843 0.18 2.28 -31.32
CA ARG A 843 -0.54 2.82 -32.48
C ARG A 843 -1.06 1.71 -33.41
N GLY A 844 -2.32 1.87 -33.80
CA GLY A 844 -3.05 0.94 -34.66
C GLY A 844 -3.85 -0.12 -33.90
N ILE A 845 -3.80 -0.15 -32.56
CA ILE A 845 -4.80 -0.82 -31.72
C ILE A 845 -5.85 0.20 -31.28
N LEU A 846 -7.12 -0.13 -31.51
CA LEU A 846 -8.28 0.44 -30.83
C LEU A 846 -8.76 -0.58 -29.78
N LEU A 847 -8.74 -0.18 -28.50
CA LEU A 847 -9.21 -0.97 -27.37
C LEU A 847 -10.55 -0.41 -26.88
N GLU A 848 -11.63 -1.07 -27.27
CA GLU A 848 -12.97 -0.81 -26.80
C GLU A 848 -13.27 -1.64 -25.56
N LEU A 849 -12.90 -1.06 -24.41
CA LEU A 849 -13.46 -1.40 -23.11
C LEU A 849 -14.88 -0.86 -23.11
N GLU A 850 -15.81 -1.55 -23.73
CA GLU A 850 -17.16 -1.49 -23.19
C GLU A 850 -17.03 -2.18 -21.81
N GLY A 851 -17.45 -1.59 -20.69
CA GLY A 851 -17.10 -2.05 -19.32
C GLY A 851 -17.02 -0.94 -18.25
N ASP A 852 -17.03 -1.34 -16.97
CA ASP A 852 -16.37 -0.55 -15.92
C ASP A 852 -14.87 -0.86 -15.84
N SER A 853 -14.13 -0.03 -15.09
CA SER A 853 -12.74 -0.26 -14.76
C SER A 853 -12.30 0.31 -13.42
N ASN A 854 -11.19 -0.23 -12.94
CA ASN A 854 -10.38 0.34 -11.87
C ASN A 854 -9.38 1.33 -12.51
N ASP A 855 -8.24 1.54 -11.86
CA ASP A 855 -7.33 2.66 -12.09
C ASP A 855 -6.52 2.58 -13.40
N TYR A 856 -5.57 3.50 -13.56
CA TYR A 856 -4.46 3.52 -14.54
C TYR A 856 -4.79 3.07 -15.99
N VAL A 857 -6.04 3.15 -16.43
CA VAL A 857 -6.48 2.84 -17.80
C VAL A 857 -5.73 3.76 -18.78
N GLY A 858 -5.12 3.19 -19.83
CA GLY A 858 -4.26 3.93 -20.74
C GLY A 858 -3.02 4.56 -20.07
N LYS A 859 -2.55 4.02 -18.95
CA LYS A 859 -1.21 4.32 -18.38
C LYS A 859 -0.17 4.26 -19.49
N ALA A 860 0.68 5.28 -19.59
CA ALA A 860 1.69 5.40 -20.62
C ALA A 860 1.17 5.19 -22.07
N LEU A 861 -0.12 5.49 -22.36
CA LEU A 861 -0.70 5.35 -23.70
C LEU A 861 0.20 5.99 -24.75
N SER A 862 0.52 5.19 -25.78
CA SER A 862 1.62 5.41 -26.72
C SER A 862 1.15 5.25 -28.17
N GLY A 863 0.07 5.97 -28.49
CA GLY A 863 -0.46 6.12 -29.85
C GLY A 863 -1.66 5.23 -30.17
N GLY A 864 -2.01 4.28 -29.31
CA GLY A 864 -3.27 3.55 -29.40
C GLY A 864 -4.49 4.42 -29.05
N GLU A 865 -5.67 3.89 -29.34
CA GLU A 865 -6.95 4.47 -28.93
C GLU A 865 -7.55 3.56 -27.86
N ILE A 866 -7.98 4.12 -26.73
CA ILE A 866 -8.65 3.37 -25.66
C ILE A 866 -9.96 4.05 -25.28
N ALA A 867 -11.01 3.28 -25.03
CA ALA A 867 -12.28 3.92 -24.74
C ALA A 867 -13.24 3.07 -23.91
N VAL A 868 -13.69 3.68 -22.81
CA VAL A 868 -14.50 3.16 -21.70
C VAL A 868 -15.91 3.72 -21.75
N TYR A 869 -16.91 2.86 -21.56
CA TYR A 869 -18.34 3.17 -21.57
C TYR A 869 -19.07 2.05 -20.78
N PRO A 870 -20.19 2.30 -20.06
CA PRO A 870 -20.45 1.60 -18.77
C PRO A 870 -20.85 0.12 -18.80
N SER A 871 -22.10 -0.32 -18.50
CA SER A 871 -22.28 -1.66 -17.89
C SER A 871 -23.42 -2.70 -18.20
N ALA A 872 -24.23 -2.97 -19.27
CA ALA A 872 -24.61 -2.49 -20.64
C ALA A 872 -26.10 -2.17 -20.85
N ASP A 873 -26.81 -2.04 -19.74
CA ASP A 873 -28.18 -2.50 -19.56
C ASP A 873 -28.92 -1.70 -18.45
N PHE A 874 -28.20 -1.33 -17.38
CA PHE A 874 -28.34 -0.26 -16.37
C PHE A 874 -28.84 1.09 -17.08
N THR A 875 -29.78 1.95 -16.51
CA THR A 875 -30.42 3.24 -17.08
C THR A 875 -30.78 4.58 -16.22
N GLU A 876 -29.86 5.38 -15.60
CA GLU A 876 -29.98 6.76 -14.93
C GLU A 876 -29.14 7.74 -15.84
N PRO A 877 -28.10 8.50 -15.36
CA PRO A 877 -26.90 8.84 -16.15
C PRO A 877 -25.60 8.08 -15.81
N ALA A 878 -24.78 7.84 -16.83
CA ALA A 878 -23.39 7.38 -16.72
C ALA A 878 -22.51 8.40 -15.98
N GLY A 879 -22.55 9.67 -16.36
CA GLY A 879 -21.82 10.78 -15.74
C GLY A 879 -22.15 11.14 -14.28
N GLU A 880 -23.11 10.47 -13.61
CA GLU A 880 -23.20 10.51 -12.13
C GLU A 880 -22.44 9.35 -11.44
N ASN A 881 -21.99 8.33 -12.17
CA ASN A 881 -21.34 7.11 -11.64
C ASN A 881 -19.84 7.04 -11.96
N VAL A 882 -19.08 6.25 -11.19
CA VAL A 882 -17.66 5.97 -11.46
C VAL A 882 -17.57 4.84 -12.49
N ILE A 883 -16.77 5.05 -13.53
CA ILE A 883 -16.54 4.09 -14.61
C ILE A 883 -15.07 3.70 -14.75
N VAL A 884 -14.14 4.57 -14.36
CA VAL A 884 -12.72 4.22 -14.24
C VAL A 884 -12.19 4.72 -12.91
N GLY A 885 -11.21 4.01 -12.36
CA GLY A 885 -10.56 4.33 -11.10
C GLY A 885 -9.59 5.51 -11.23
N ASN A 886 -8.54 5.47 -10.43
CA ASN A 886 -7.62 6.58 -10.19
C ASN A 886 -6.45 6.62 -11.19
N ALA A 887 -5.70 7.73 -11.25
CA ALA A 887 -4.49 7.94 -12.08
C ALA A 887 -4.51 7.35 -13.51
N VAL A 888 -5.70 7.35 -14.11
CA VAL A 888 -5.97 7.02 -15.51
C VAL A 888 -5.15 7.93 -16.43
N LEU A 889 -4.63 7.39 -17.52
CA LEU A 889 -3.67 8.04 -18.44
C LEU A 889 -2.33 8.49 -17.81
N TYR A 890 -1.92 7.89 -16.69
CA TYR A 890 -0.66 8.28 -16.03
C TYR A 890 0.54 8.26 -16.96
N GLY A 891 1.21 9.40 -17.11
CA GLY A 891 2.43 9.54 -17.92
C GLY A 891 2.27 9.30 -19.42
N ALA A 892 1.04 9.30 -19.93
CA ALA A 892 0.76 9.01 -21.34
C ALA A 892 1.30 10.09 -22.30
N THR A 893 1.73 9.66 -23.49
CA THR A 893 2.50 10.50 -24.44
C THR A 893 1.74 10.82 -25.73
N SER A 894 0.86 9.93 -26.19
CA SER A 894 0.16 10.06 -27.46
C SER A 894 -0.99 9.06 -27.55
N GLY A 895 -1.98 9.31 -28.42
CA GLY A 895 -3.19 8.50 -28.55
C GLY A 895 -4.46 9.26 -28.17
N GLU A 896 -5.57 8.54 -28.12
CA GLU A 896 -6.90 9.07 -27.78
C GLU A 896 -7.58 8.24 -26.69
N ALA A 897 -8.39 8.89 -25.86
CA ALA A 897 -9.02 8.28 -24.69
C ALA A 897 -10.45 8.81 -24.45
N TYR A 898 -11.45 7.93 -24.36
CA TYR A 898 -12.85 8.34 -24.20
C TYR A 898 -13.52 7.59 -23.05
N PHE A 899 -14.15 8.28 -22.10
CA PHE A 899 -14.67 7.68 -20.86
C PHE A 899 -16.11 8.18 -20.58
N ALA A 900 -17.11 7.37 -20.92
CA ALA A 900 -18.53 7.70 -20.71
C ALA A 900 -18.95 7.48 -19.24
N GLY A 901 -18.45 8.32 -18.34
CA GLY A 901 -18.68 8.28 -16.90
C GLY A 901 -17.59 9.01 -16.14
N LYS A 902 -17.54 8.89 -14.80
CA LYS A 902 -16.51 9.54 -13.99
C LYS A 902 -15.25 8.70 -13.84
N ALA A 903 -14.10 9.36 -13.90
CA ALA A 903 -12.85 8.86 -13.38
C ALA A 903 -12.70 9.13 -11.86
N GLY A 904 -11.84 8.35 -11.21
CA GLY A 904 -11.39 8.58 -9.83
C GLY A 904 -10.42 9.75 -9.68
N GLU A 905 -9.61 9.74 -8.62
CA GLU A 905 -8.57 10.75 -8.38
C GLU A 905 -7.48 10.73 -9.45
N ARG A 906 -6.79 11.85 -9.64
CA ARG A 906 -5.58 11.97 -10.49
C ARG A 906 -5.78 11.60 -11.97
N PHE A 907 -7.00 11.64 -12.48
CA PHE A 907 -7.25 11.48 -13.92
C PHE A 907 -6.31 12.38 -14.76
N ALA A 908 -5.66 11.80 -15.77
CA ALA A 908 -4.65 12.44 -16.63
C ALA A 908 -3.39 12.96 -15.90
N VAL A 909 -3.03 12.39 -14.75
CA VAL A 909 -1.79 12.76 -14.04
C VAL A 909 -0.56 12.59 -14.95
N ARG A 910 0.24 13.64 -15.12
CA ARG A 910 1.38 13.66 -16.05
C ARG A 910 1.04 13.30 -17.52
N ASN A 911 -0.20 13.48 -17.97
CA ASN A 911 -0.49 13.42 -19.42
C ASN A 911 0.43 14.42 -20.15
N SER A 912 1.05 13.97 -21.22
CA SER A 912 2.06 14.68 -21.99
C SER A 912 1.72 14.77 -23.49
N GLY A 913 0.56 14.25 -23.92
CA GLY A 913 0.13 14.36 -25.32
C GLY A 913 -1.19 13.69 -25.73
N VAL A 914 -1.83 12.90 -24.87
CA VAL A 914 -3.12 12.25 -25.17
C VAL A 914 -4.25 13.28 -25.28
N ARG A 915 -5.19 13.02 -26.20
CA ARG A 915 -6.51 13.67 -26.27
C ARG A 915 -7.51 12.82 -25.50
N ALA A 916 -8.13 13.37 -24.45
CA ALA A 916 -9.02 12.63 -23.57
C ALA A 916 -10.38 13.33 -23.40
N VAL A 917 -11.48 12.55 -23.32
CA VAL A 917 -12.84 13.00 -22.98
C VAL A 917 -13.38 12.16 -21.83
N VAL A 918 -13.96 12.78 -20.79
CA VAL A 918 -14.51 12.10 -19.61
C VAL A 918 -15.73 12.84 -19.05
N GLU A 919 -16.72 12.14 -18.48
CA GLU A 919 -17.95 12.78 -17.95
C GLU A 919 -17.83 13.29 -16.50
N GLY A 920 -16.67 13.09 -15.86
CA GLY A 920 -16.31 13.72 -14.59
C GLY A 920 -15.02 13.17 -14.01
N VAL A 921 -14.44 13.83 -13.01
CA VAL A 921 -13.17 13.41 -12.38
C VAL A 921 -13.20 13.61 -10.87
N GLY A 922 -12.47 12.77 -10.14
CA GLY A 922 -12.16 12.98 -8.73
C GLY A 922 -11.19 14.15 -8.49
N ASP A 923 -10.62 14.19 -7.28
CA ASP A 923 -9.63 15.19 -6.91
C ASP A 923 -8.32 15.01 -7.70
N HIS A 924 -7.51 16.07 -7.79
CA HIS A 924 -6.20 16.08 -8.48
C HIS A 924 -6.25 15.77 -10.00
N GLY A 925 -7.39 15.94 -10.68
CA GLY A 925 -7.46 15.84 -12.15
C GLY A 925 -6.44 16.75 -12.86
N CYS A 926 -5.78 16.26 -13.91
CA CYS A 926 -4.69 16.91 -14.64
C CYS A 926 -3.44 17.31 -13.83
N GLU A 927 -3.23 16.71 -12.65
CA GLU A 927 -2.04 16.95 -11.80
C GLU A 927 -0.73 16.66 -12.58
N TYR A 928 0.21 17.60 -12.58
CA TYR A 928 1.47 17.59 -13.36
C TYR A 928 1.33 17.37 -14.89
N MET A 929 0.17 17.63 -15.51
CA MET A 929 0.01 17.55 -16.96
C MET A 929 0.98 18.49 -17.69
N THR A 930 1.62 18.02 -18.77
CA THR A 930 2.62 18.76 -19.55
C THR A 930 2.28 18.90 -21.04
N GLY A 931 1.27 18.17 -21.52
CA GLY A 931 0.82 18.20 -22.91
C GLY A 931 -0.46 17.39 -23.11
N GLY A 932 -1.05 17.50 -24.31
CA GLY A 932 -2.33 16.86 -24.66
C GLY A 932 -3.53 17.81 -24.58
N ARG A 933 -4.73 17.25 -24.70
CA ARG A 933 -6.01 17.95 -24.45
C ARG A 933 -6.90 17.08 -23.57
N VAL A 934 -7.61 17.67 -22.63
CA VAL A 934 -8.60 16.98 -21.79
C VAL A 934 -9.93 17.71 -21.88
N VAL A 935 -11.03 16.99 -22.07
CA VAL A 935 -12.41 17.50 -22.00
C VAL A 935 -13.10 16.81 -20.82
N VAL A 936 -13.60 17.58 -19.86
CA VAL A 936 -14.41 17.07 -18.74
C VAL A 936 -15.83 17.59 -18.90
N LEU A 937 -16.76 16.69 -19.26
CA LEU A 937 -18.17 16.99 -19.54
C LEU A 937 -19.05 17.05 -18.28
N GLY A 938 -18.44 17.13 -17.10
CA GLY A 938 -19.16 17.16 -15.83
C GLY A 938 -18.26 17.44 -14.64
N LYS A 939 -18.64 16.89 -13.47
CA LYS A 939 -18.14 17.37 -12.18
C LYS A 939 -16.65 17.03 -11.97
N THR A 940 -15.90 18.06 -11.56
CA THR A 940 -14.51 18.02 -11.12
C THR A 940 -14.37 17.96 -9.60
N GLY A 941 -13.34 17.28 -9.11
CA GLY A 941 -12.87 17.33 -7.72
C GLY A 941 -11.90 18.48 -7.44
N ARG A 942 -11.40 18.53 -6.19
CA ARG A 942 -10.50 19.55 -5.64
C ARG A 942 -9.08 19.45 -6.20
N ASN A 943 -8.31 20.53 -6.10
CA ASN A 943 -6.89 20.61 -6.48
C ASN A 943 -6.62 20.24 -7.96
N PHE A 944 -7.57 20.50 -8.85
CA PHE A 944 -7.44 20.22 -10.28
C PHE A 944 -6.31 21.08 -10.90
N ALA A 945 -5.58 20.53 -11.86
CA ALA A 945 -4.45 21.15 -12.58
C ALA A 945 -3.25 21.56 -11.69
N ALA A 946 -3.12 20.99 -10.49
CA ALA A 946 -1.95 21.23 -9.64
C ALA A 946 -0.64 20.81 -10.34
N GLY A 947 0.29 21.76 -10.52
CA GLY A 947 1.54 21.52 -11.24
C GLY A 947 1.41 21.34 -12.76
N MET A 948 0.22 21.54 -13.34
CA MET A 948 0.02 21.53 -14.79
C MET A 948 0.84 22.65 -15.45
N SER A 949 1.66 22.28 -16.43
CA SER A 949 2.69 23.14 -17.04
C SER A 949 2.69 23.13 -18.57
N GLY A 950 1.73 22.44 -19.17
CA GLY A 950 1.45 22.42 -20.60
C GLY A 950 0.24 21.54 -20.93
N GLY A 951 -0.30 21.69 -22.15
CA GLY A 951 -1.60 21.12 -22.54
C GLY A 951 -2.78 22.03 -22.17
N ILE A 952 -4.00 21.60 -22.54
CA ILE A 952 -5.24 22.37 -22.34
C ILE A 952 -6.31 21.45 -21.74
N ALA A 953 -7.11 21.97 -20.79
CA ALA A 953 -8.26 21.28 -20.22
C ALA A 953 -9.53 22.13 -20.36
N TYR A 954 -10.57 21.57 -20.99
CA TYR A 954 -11.88 22.19 -21.16
C TYR A 954 -12.86 21.56 -20.17
N ILE A 955 -13.57 22.38 -19.40
CA ILE A 955 -14.44 21.92 -18.30
C ILE A 955 -15.86 22.43 -18.53
N TYR A 956 -16.85 21.54 -18.47
CA TYR A 956 -18.26 21.89 -18.47
C TYR A 956 -18.72 22.23 -17.05
N ASP A 957 -18.51 23.49 -16.66
CA ASP A 957 -18.77 24.01 -15.30
C ASP A 957 -20.21 24.54 -15.11
N GLU A 958 -21.21 23.65 -15.24
CA GLU A 958 -22.63 24.00 -15.13
C GLU A 958 -22.98 24.73 -13.82
N ASP A 959 -22.41 24.30 -12.68
CA ASP A 959 -22.65 24.88 -11.37
C ASP A 959 -21.70 26.04 -11.00
N ASN A 960 -20.86 26.50 -11.94
CA ASN A 960 -19.92 27.62 -11.80
C ASN A 960 -18.96 27.46 -10.60
N SER A 961 -18.59 26.21 -10.27
CA SER A 961 -17.81 25.86 -9.08
C SER A 961 -16.38 25.42 -9.37
N PHE A 962 -15.97 25.30 -10.63
CA PHE A 962 -14.62 24.85 -11.01
C PHE A 962 -13.52 25.79 -10.50
N ALA A 963 -13.76 27.11 -10.52
CA ALA A 963 -12.78 28.11 -10.10
C ALA A 963 -12.35 27.98 -8.62
N GLU A 964 -13.23 27.48 -7.74
CA GLU A 964 -12.90 27.23 -6.32
C GLU A 964 -12.10 25.93 -6.11
N LYS A 965 -12.11 25.03 -7.10
CA LYS A 965 -11.49 23.70 -7.06
C LYS A 965 -10.15 23.65 -7.81
N CYS A 966 -9.93 24.58 -8.75
CA CYS A 966 -8.73 24.64 -9.57
C CYS A 966 -7.52 25.20 -8.81
N ASN A 967 -6.35 24.58 -8.97
CA ASN A 967 -5.10 25.07 -8.41
C ASN A 967 -4.47 26.10 -9.36
N MET A 968 -4.81 27.37 -9.14
CA MET A 968 -4.34 28.54 -9.91
C MET A 968 -2.82 28.82 -9.80
N GLY A 969 -2.00 27.89 -9.29
CA GLY A 969 -0.56 28.08 -9.08
C GLY A 969 0.29 28.08 -10.36
N MET A 970 -0.18 27.43 -11.43
CA MET A 970 0.51 27.38 -12.74
C MET A 970 -0.41 27.55 -13.96
N VAL A 971 -1.74 27.59 -13.76
CA VAL A 971 -2.74 27.68 -14.84
C VAL A 971 -3.61 28.93 -14.69
N ALA A 972 -4.26 29.32 -15.80
CA ALA A 972 -5.32 30.32 -15.83
C ALA A 972 -6.63 29.66 -16.30
N VAL A 973 -7.76 30.20 -15.86
CA VAL A 973 -9.11 29.76 -16.26
C VAL A 973 -9.79 30.93 -16.96
N ALA A 974 -10.35 30.68 -18.15
CA ALA A 974 -11.05 31.65 -18.96
C ALA A 974 -12.21 30.97 -19.74
N PRO A 975 -13.32 31.67 -20.04
CA PRO A 975 -14.36 31.17 -20.93
C PRO A 975 -13.80 30.90 -22.33
N LEU A 976 -14.20 29.78 -22.95
CA LEU A 976 -13.68 29.37 -24.27
C LEU A 976 -13.93 30.44 -25.36
N ALA A 977 -14.99 31.23 -25.24
CA ALA A 977 -15.30 32.33 -26.16
C ALA A 977 -14.31 33.52 -26.11
N ASP A 978 -13.54 33.65 -25.02
CA ASP A 978 -12.59 34.76 -24.81
C ASP A 978 -11.16 34.41 -25.23
N VAL A 979 -10.84 33.11 -25.42
CA VAL A 979 -9.47 32.63 -25.67
C VAL A 979 -9.34 31.61 -26.82
N GLY A 980 -10.39 30.89 -27.16
CA GLY A 980 -10.33 29.82 -28.17
C GLY A 980 -10.50 30.33 -29.60
N ASP A 981 -9.75 29.76 -30.54
CA ASP A 981 -9.95 30.05 -31.97
C ASP A 981 -11.08 29.21 -32.59
N ALA A 982 -11.45 29.51 -33.84
CA ALA A 982 -12.56 28.84 -34.52
C ALA A 982 -12.30 27.34 -34.77
N ALA A 983 -11.05 26.93 -34.96
CA ALA A 983 -10.66 25.53 -35.16
C ALA A 983 -10.59 24.77 -33.83
N GLU A 984 -10.22 25.44 -32.73
CA GLU A 984 -10.28 24.91 -31.36
C GLU A 984 -11.73 24.71 -30.91
N LEU A 985 -12.61 25.69 -31.17
CA LEU A 985 -14.06 25.58 -30.99
C LEU A 985 -14.68 24.46 -31.84
N GLU A 986 -14.25 24.31 -33.10
CA GLU A 986 -14.68 23.20 -33.95
C GLU A 986 -14.13 21.85 -33.47
N GLN A 987 -12.88 21.79 -32.98
CA GLN A 987 -12.27 20.57 -32.44
C GLN A 987 -12.95 20.10 -31.15
N VAL A 988 -13.22 21.00 -30.19
CA VAL A 988 -13.97 20.65 -28.97
C VAL A 988 -15.40 20.24 -29.36
N SER A 989 -16.05 20.99 -30.26
CA SER A 989 -17.36 20.61 -30.80
C SER A 989 -17.35 19.26 -31.52
N ALA A 990 -16.25 18.89 -32.18
CA ALA A 990 -16.09 17.61 -32.86
C ALA A 990 -15.89 16.47 -31.87
N CYS A 991 -15.09 16.65 -30.82
CA CYS A 991 -14.97 15.66 -29.73
C CYS A 991 -16.32 15.44 -29.00
N CYS A 992 -17.19 16.45 -28.94
CA CYS A 992 -18.56 16.32 -28.43
C CYS A 992 -19.59 15.82 -29.47
N LYS A 993 -19.18 15.56 -30.73
CA LYS A 993 -20.05 15.10 -31.83
C LYS A 993 -19.56 13.81 -32.52
N SER A 994 -18.32 13.38 -32.24
CA SER A 994 -17.71 12.19 -32.81
C SER A 994 -18.41 10.95 -32.26
N GLY A 995 -19.29 10.36 -33.08
CA GLY A 995 -20.24 9.31 -32.72
C GLY A 995 -19.64 7.93 -32.43
N THR A 996 -18.61 7.84 -31.58
CA THR A 996 -18.50 6.69 -30.68
C THR A 996 -19.72 6.63 -29.75
N PRO A 997 -20.18 5.46 -29.27
CA PRO A 997 -21.35 5.37 -28.36
C PRO A 997 -21.08 5.88 -26.91
N ARG A 998 -20.29 6.95 -26.75
CA ARG A 998 -19.46 7.21 -25.56
C ARG A 998 -19.55 8.62 -24.94
N ALA A 999 -20.58 9.36 -25.31
CA ALA A 999 -21.10 10.45 -24.50
C ALA A 999 -22.59 10.52 -24.80
N SER A 1000 -23.45 10.43 -23.77
CA SER A 1000 -24.88 10.55 -24.00
C SER A 1000 -25.22 11.97 -24.47
N THR A 1001 -26.09 12.12 -25.47
CA THR A 1001 -26.42 13.42 -26.06
C THR A 1001 -27.19 14.31 -25.10
N SER A 1002 -26.50 15.26 -24.47
CA SER A 1002 -27.05 16.41 -23.75
C SER A 1002 -26.35 17.70 -24.21
#